data_AF-A0ABD2VLM0-F1
#
_entry.id   AF-A0ABD2VLM0-F1
#
_cell.length_a   1.000
_cell.length_b   1.000
_cell.length_c   1.000
_cell.angle_alpha   90.00
_cell.angle_beta   90.00
_cell.angle_gamma   90.00
#
_symmetry.space_group_name_H-M   'P 1'
#
loop_
_entity.id
_entity.type
_entity.pdbx_description
1 polymer ?
#
loop_
_entity_poly.entity_id
_entity_poly.type
_entity_poly.pdbx_seq_one_letter_code
_entity_poly.pdbx_strand_id
1 'polypeptide(L)'
;MYRKLSDPSMDENASKKARYEGGETKTIKGTVVLMKKNFLDLTDAKDAVVDQIDEILGHKVSLQLISAVNTDVANKGRGKLGKPAHLEGWKISTLTERDATFSVSFEWNEEIGIPGAFLIKNSHHNEFYLKTLTLDDVPGHGKVYFVCNSWIYHSEYYKKDRVFFANQTYLPNETPAPLQYYREEELENLRGNGTGKREEWDRVYDYDVYNDLGDPEKGEAHVRKILGGSSDYPYPRRGRTGRPPTKIDPKSESRLPLRKTLDIYVPRDERFSPLKMSDFAATGLKSIFQFLVPGFLALFNKTPFEFDSFKDMSKLYEGGIKLPSKSFMDKIRDHLPLELLKELLRSDGDYAFKFPMPQVIREDKSAWGTDEEFAREMLAGPNPVVIRCLQEFPPISKLDPTLFGEQRSTISEEHVKHNLDGLTIEQAIKEKRLFILDHHDSLMPYLKRINTTTTQTYASRTLLFLNEDGSLKPLAIELTREDEQSRIVSNVYTPAETGAEATIWQLAKAYVTVNDSGFHQLVSHWLHTHAVTEPFIIATNRQLSVLHPIYKLLHPHFRDTMYINALARQILINADGILEMTVFPGKFSLEMSATIYKDWVFPQQALPADLIKRNGCGGLKPTTWHQASYRGLSICSRWAGDLVCNQHMGERLLQLLLQNG
;
A
#
# COMPACT_ATOMS: atom_id res chain seq x y z
N MET A 1 -5.10 -69.99 77.85
CA MET A 1 -4.29 -69.37 78.93
C MET A 1 -3.55 -68.20 78.28
N TYR A 2 -3.75 -66.91 78.52
CA TYR A 2 -4.45 -66.03 79.47
C TYR A 2 -4.72 -64.74 78.64
N ARG A 3 -5.95 -64.25 78.39
CA ARG A 3 -6.70 -63.20 79.15
C ARG A 3 -5.81 -62.26 80.00
N LYS A 4 -5.94 -60.93 80.04
CA LYS A 4 -6.80 -59.90 79.43
C LYS A 4 -6.39 -58.54 80.09
N LEU A 5 -6.75 -57.40 79.47
CA LEU A 5 -6.96 -56.05 80.07
C LEU A 5 -5.70 -55.17 80.26
N SER A 6 -5.67 -53.86 79.94
CA SER A 6 -6.76 -52.89 79.70
C SER A 6 -6.26 -51.61 78.99
N ASP A 7 -7.13 -51.09 78.13
CA ASP A 7 -7.20 -49.77 77.47
C ASP A 7 -7.43 -48.62 78.50
N PRO A 8 -7.19 -47.32 78.21
CA PRO A 8 -8.13 -46.57 77.36
C PRO A 8 -7.56 -45.48 76.44
N SER A 9 -8.37 -45.21 75.40
CA SER A 9 -8.62 -43.94 74.68
C SER A 9 -7.61 -43.55 73.59
N MET A 10 -7.97 -43.67 72.31
CA MET A 10 -8.94 -42.88 71.51
C MET A 10 -8.58 -41.40 71.37
N ASP A 11 -8.60 -40.98 70.10
CA ASP A 11 -8.66 -39.61 69.58
C ASP A 11 -7.40 -38.74 69.67
N GLU A 12 -6.47 -38.97 68.74
CA GLU A 12 -5.69 -37.88 68.15
C GLU A 12 -4.99 -38.28 66.83
N ASN A 13 -5.74 -38.72 65.80
CA ASN A 13 -5.12 -38.93 64.48
C ASN A 13 -6.04 -38.74 63.27
N ALA A 14 -6.98 -37.80 63.37
CA ALA A 14 -7.85 -37.40 62.25
C ALA A 14 -7.59 -35.95 61.75
N SER A 15 -6.41 -35.37 61.98
CA SER A 15 -6.11 -33.98 61.53
C SER A 15 -4.79 -33.79 60.75
N LYS A 16 -4.22 -34.85 60.17
CA LYS A 16 -3.02 -34.74 59.30
C LYS A 16 -3.25 -35.17 57.85
N LYS A 17 -4.40 -34.81 57.29
CA LYS A 17 -4.71 -34.98 55.86
C LYS A 17 -5.51 -33.81 55.30
N ALA A 18 -5.01 -32.59 55.51
CA ALA A 18 -5.46 -31.38 54.81
C ALA A 18 -4.45 -30.24 55.08
N ARG A 19 -3.35 -30.18 54.32
CA ARG A 19 -2.46 -29.01 54.17
C ARG A 19 -1.31 -29.40 53.24
N TYR A 20 -1.58 -29.45 51.95
CA TYR A 20 -0.60 -29.29 50.85
C TYR A 20 -1.41 -29.16 49.55
N GLU A 21 -2.26 -28.14 49.49
CA GLU A 21 -2.86 -27.63 48.25
C GLU A 21 -2.78 -26.11 48.36
N GLY A 22 -1.96 -25.50 47.50
CA GLY A 22 -1.74 -24.06 47.49
C GLY A 22 -0.36 -23.72 46.94
N GLY A 23 -0.21 -23.72 45.62
CA GLY A 23 0.94 -23.10 44.96
C GLY A 23 1.15 -21.66 45.43
N GLU A 24 2.42 -21.25 45.49
CA GLU A 24 2.80 -19.90 45.94
C GLU A 24 2.25 -18.87 44.94
N THR A 25 1.38 -17.96 45.41
CA THR A 25 0.89 -16.85 44.59
C THR A 25 1.90 -15.72 44.63
N LYS A 26 2.45 -15.34 43.47
CA LYS A 26 3.42 -14.24 43.35
C LYS A 26 2.83 -13.07 42.58
N THR A 27 3.39 -11.89 42.80
CA THR A 27 3.04 -10.70 42.04
C THR A 27 4.00 -10.54 40.88
N ILE A 28 3.50 -10.62 39.64
CA ILE A 28 4.26 -10.28 38.43
C ILE A 28 4.06 -8.79 38.15
N LYS A 29 5.15 -8.04 38.02
CA LYS A 29 5.10 -6.62 37.61
C LYS A 29 5.11 -6.52 36.10
N GLY A 30 4.21 -5.69 35.58
CA GLY A 30 4.11 -5.38 34.16
C GLY A 30 4.35 -3.90 33.89
N THR A 31 5.07 -3.61 32.81
CA THR A 31 5.24 -2.26 32.25
C THR A 31 4.49 -2.18 30.93
N VAL A 32 3.51 -1.27 30.84
CA VAL A 32 2.70 -1.03 29.64
C VAL A 32 3.09 0.29 29.02
N VAL A 33 3.39 0.29 27.72
CA VAL A 33 3.67 1.50 26.94
C VAL A 33 2.56 1.71 25.94
N LEU A 34 1.97 2.91 25.94
CA LEU A 34 0.89 3.29 25.03
C LEU A 34 0.99 4.76 24.62
N MET A 35 0.32 5.13 23.54
CA MET A 35 0.14 6.52 23.11
C MET A 35 -1.33 6.90 23.28
N LYS A 36 -1.60 7.96 24.05
CA LYS A 36 -2.95 8.52 24.18
C LYS A 36 -3.33 9.26 22.90
N LYS A 37 -4.62 9.23 22.54
CA LYS A 37 -5.16 9.98 21.39
C LYS A 37 -4.82 11.48 21.45
N ASN A 38 -4.75 12.03 22.66
CA ASN A 38 -4.58 13.46 22.97
C ASN A 38 -3.34 14.13 22.35
N PHE A 39 -2.33 13.40 21.86
CA PHE A 39 -1.22 14.02 21.11
C PHE A 39 -1.61 14.45 19.68
N LEU A 40 -2.84 14.16 19.24
CA LEU A 40 -3.23 14.16 17.83
C LEU A 40 -4.37 15.13 17.46
N ASP A 41 -5.14 15.60 18.45
CA ASP A 41 -6.26 16.52 18.26
C ASP A 41 -6.14 17.70 19.22
N LEU A 42 -6.34 18.92 18.72
CA LEU A 42 -6.20 20.21 19.43
C LEU A 42 -7.28 20.47 20.51
N THR A 43 -7.86 19.43 21.12
CA THR A 43 -8.85 19.51 22.21
C THR A 43 -8.30 19.09 23.57
N ASP A 44 -7.02 19.32 23.80
CA ASP A 44 -6.27 18.95 25.02
C ASP A 44 -6.98 19.25 26.36
N ALA A 45 -7.73 20.35 26.44
CA ALA A 45 -8.37 20.78 27.69
C ALA A 45 -9.68 20.05 28.02
N LYS A 46 -10.43 19.54 27.03
CA LYS A 46 -11.70 18.84 27.28
C LYS A 46 -11.47 17.37 27.61
N ASP A 47 -10.49 16.75 26.94
CA ASP A 47 -10.28 15.30 27.04
C ASP A 47 -9.50 14.91 28.31
N ALA A 48 -8.64 15.78 28.82
CA ALA A 48 -8.01 15.62 30.14
C ALA A 48 -9.02 15.64 31.30
N VAL A 49 -10.15 16.35 31.14
CA VAL A 49 -11.26 16.39 32.10
C VAL A 49 -12.08 15.09 32.03
N VAL A 50 -12.26 14.52 30.83
CA VAL A 50 -12.94 13.23 30.63
C VAL A 50 -12.15 12.06 31.24
N ASP A 51 -10.83 12.02 31.05
CA ASP A 51 -9.95 11.01 31.66
C ASP A 51 -10.03 11.03 33.20
N GLN A 52 -10.16 12.21 33.82
CA GLN A 52 -10.34 12.34 35.26
C GLN A 52 -11.73 11.84 35.72
N ILE A 53 -12.77 12.08 34.94
CA ILE A 53 -14.13 11.60 35.21
C ILE A 53 -14.18 10.08 35.14
N ASP A 54 -13.53 9.46 34.16
CA ASP A 54 -13.47 8.00 34.02
C ASP A 54 -12.83 7.32 35.22
N GLU A 55 -11.72 7.84 35.71
CA GLU A 55 -11.08 7.30 36.91
C GLU A 55 -11.93 7.45 38.17
N ILE A 56 -12.67 8.56 38.29
CA ILE A 56 -13.59 8.81 39.40
C ILE A 56 -14.80 7.87 39.34
N LEU A 57 -15.27 7.54 38.14
CA LEU A 57 -16.38 6.61 37.89
C LEU A 57 -15.97 5.13 37.93
N GLY A 58 -14.67 4.83 38.10
CA GLY A 58 -14.15 3.45 38.18
C GLY A 58 -14.00 2.76 36.83
N HIS A 59 -14.06 3.51 35.73
CA HIS A 59 -13.74 3.04 34.39
C HIS A 59 -12.23 2.87 34.26
N LYS A 60 -11.77 1.63 34.11
CA LYS A 60 -10.35 1.28 34.09
C LYS A 60 -10.01 0.42 32.89
N VAL A 61 -8.78 0.54 32.41
CA VAL A 61 -8.17 -0.47 31.53
C VAL A 61 -7.82 -1.69 32.37
N SER A 62 -8.32 -2.85 31.99
CA SER A 62 -7.99 -4.13 32.63
C SER A 62 -7.26 -5.06 31.68
N LEU A 63 -6.30 -5.80 32.23
CA LEU A 63 -5.49 -6.79 31.55
C LEU A 63 -5.62 -8.14 32.27
N GLN A 64 -5.69 -9.23 31.52
CA GLN A 64 -5.79 -10.57 32.07
C GLN A 64 -4.81 -11.50 31.35
N LEU A 65 -3.82 -12.02 32.09
CA LEU A 65 -2.81 -12.93 31.53
C LEU A 65 -3.41 -14.30 31.20
N ILE A 66 -2.95 -14.90 30.10
CA ILE A 66 -3.33 -16.23 29.60
C ILE A 66 -2.11 -17.14 29.67
N SER A 67 -2.26 -18.30 30.31
CA SER A 67 -1.23 -19.32 30.35
C SER A 67 -0.95 -19.95 28.98
N ALA A 68 0.32 -20.12 28.65
CA ALA A 68 0.78 -20.93 27.53
C ALA A 68 1.02 -22.41 27.89
N VAL A 69 0.93 -22.78 29.17
CA VAL A 69 1.32 -24.10 29.68
C VAL A 69 0.11 -24.91 30.14
N ASN A 70 -0.72 -24.32 31.00
CA ASN A 70 -1.80 -25.05 31.65
C ASN A 70 -3.16 -24.62 31.10
N THR A 71 -3.99 -25.63 30.82
CA THR A 71 -5.35 -25.44 30.29
C THR A 71 -6.39 -25.41 31.41
N ASP A 72 -7.48 -24.71 31.17
CA ASP A 72 -8.70 -24.80 31.94
C ASP A 72 -9.64 -25.83 31.31
N VAL A 73 -9.84 -26.95 32.00
CA VAL A 73 -10.71 -28.06 31.57
C VAL A 73 -12.18 -27.60 31.46
N ALA A 74 -12.60 -26.62 32.28
CA ALA A 74 -13.95 -26.07 32.22
C ALA A 74 -14.14 -25.12 31.02
N ASN A 75 -13.06 -24.56 30.47
CA ASN A 75 -13.09 -23.62 29.35
C ASN A 75 -12.57 -24.23 28.04
N LYS A 76 -13.06 -25.42 27.70
CA LYS A 76 -12.73 -26.13 26.43
C LYS A 76 -11.23 -26.35 26.21
N GLY A 77 -10.44 -26.47 27.27
CA GLY A 77 -8.99 -26.68 27.16
C GLY A 77 -8.19 -25.43 26.77
N ARG A 78 -8.77 -24.23 26.88
CA ARG A 78 -8.06 -22.95 26.68
C ARG A 78 -7.05 -22.70 27.79
N GLY A 79 -6.03 -21.88 27.53
CA GLY A 79 -5.11 -21.39 28.56
C GLY A 79 -5.83 -20.83 29.78
N LYS A 80 -5.41 -21.28 30.97
CA LYS A 80 -5.92 -20.76 32.24
C LYS A 80 -5.73 -19.23 32.28
N LEU A 81 -6.80 -18.54 32.67
CA LEU A 81 -6.81 -17.10 32.85
C LEU A 81 -6.34 -16.74 34.27
N GLY A 82 -5.49 -15.72 34.37
CA GLY A 82 -5.19 -15.06 35.65
C GLY A 82 -6.35 -14.22 36.14
N LYS A 83 -6.19 -13.57 37.30
CA LYS A 83 -7.14 -12.54 37.73
C LYS A 83 -6.96 -11.27 36.88
N PRO A 84 -8.04 -10.51 36.61
CA PRO A 84 -7.91 -9.19 36.00
C PRO A 84 -7.07 -8.25 36.86
N ALA A 85 -6.09 -7.58 36.24
CA ALA A 85 -5.30 -6.51 36.84
C ALA A 85 -5.60 -5.19 36.11
N HIS A 86 -5.40 -4.07 36.77
CA HIS A 86 -5.73 -2.75 36.23
C HIS A 86 -4.49 -1.90 36.07
N LEU A 87 -4.46 -1.03 35.06
CA LEU A 87 -3.38 -0.05 34.93
C LEU A 87 -3.34 0.88 36.15
N GLU A 88 -2.14 1.11 36.66
CA GLU A 88 -1.86 1.97 37.81
C GLU A 88 -1.36 3.34 37.33
N GLY A 89 -1.81 4.41 37.99
CA GLY A 89 -1.24 5.76 37.79
C GLY A 89 -1.69 6.50 36.52
N TRP A 90 -2.87 6.20 35.97
CA TRP A 90 -3.38 6.84 34.74
C TRP A 90 -3.47 8.39 34.82
N LYS A 91 -3.63 8.95 36.03
CA LYS A 91 -3.62 10.40 36.34
C LYS A 91 -2.30 11.14 36.12
N ILE A 92 -1.14 10.46 36.19
CA ILE A 92 0.17 11.14 36.35
C ILE A 92 0.90 11.36 35.00
N SER A 93 0.36 10.86 33.88
CA SER A 93 1.04 11.04 32.59
C SER A 93 1.05 12.52 32.19
N THR A 94 2.22 13.16 32.21
CA THR A 94 2.45 14.48 31.64
C THR A 94 2.10 14.45 30.15
N LEU A 95 1.16 15.30 29.74
CA LEU A 95 0.65 15.45 28.37
C LEU A 95 1.73 15.81 27.31
N THR A 96 3.00 15.91 27.70
CA THR A 96 4.14 16.31 26.87
C THR A 96 4.91 15.14 26.25
N GLU A 97 4.75 13.91 26.74
CA GLU A 97 5.43 12.73 26.17
C GLU A 97 4.52 11.98 25.21
N ARG A 98 5.01 11.72 23.99
CA ARG A 98 4.28 10.99 22.93
C ARG A 98 3.92 9.56 23.35
N ASP A 99 4.75 8.95 24.20
CA ASP A 99 4.57 7.61 24.73
C ASP A 99 4.42 7.70 26.26
N ALA A 100 3.33 7.17 26.79
CA ALA A 100 3.08 7.09 28.22
C ALA A 100 3.35 5.67 28.74
N THR A 101 4.01 5.59 29.89
CA THR A 101 4.35 4.33 30.56
C THR A 101 3.52 4.15 31.82
N PHE A 102 2.90 2.97 31.96
CA PHE A 102 2.06 2.61 33.10
C PHE A 102 2.55 1.30 33.73
N SER A 103 2.36 1.19 35.04
CA SER A 103 2.61 -0.05 35.78
C SER A 103 1.32 -0.85 35.92
N VAL A 104 1.44 -2.17 36.04
CA VAL A 104 0.34 -3.07 36.38
C VAL A 104 0.88 -4.25 37.19
N SER A 105 0.18 -4.63 38.25
CA SER A 105 0.58 -5.74 39.12
C SER A 105 -0.39 -6.92 38.97
N PHE A 106 0.12 -8.08 38.55
CA PHE A 106 -0.68 -9.29 38.35
C PHE A 106 -0.48 -10.27 39.52
N GLU A 107 -1.57 -10.68 40.17
CA GLU A 107 -1.56 -11.86 41.03
C GLU A 107 -1.50 -13.13 40.16
N TRP A 108 -0.41 -13.88 40.27
CA TRP A 108 -0.15 -15.04 39.43
C TRP A 108 0.28 -16.23 40.27
N ASN A 109 -0.54 -17.29 40.27
CA ASN A 109 -0.19 -18.57 40.88
C ASN A 109 0.76 -19.32 39.93
N GLU A 110 1.91 -19.77 40.44
CA GLU A 110 2.90 -20.51 39.66
C GLU A 110 2.33 -21.79 39.00
N GLU A 111 1.31 -22.41 39.60
CA GLU A 111 0.58 -23.55 39.03
C GLU A 111 -0.21 -23.19 37.76
N ILE A 112 -0.41 -21.91 37.46
CA ILE A 112 -0.98 -21.46 36.19
C ILE A 112 0.07 -21.59 35.07
N GLY A 113 1.37 -21.56 35.38
CA GLY A 113 2.47 -21.71 34.41
C GLY A 113 2.92 -20.37 33.82
N ILE A 114 3.43 -20.38 32.59
CA ILE A 114 4.05 -19.20 31.96
C ILE A 114 3.00 -18.42 31.15
N PRO A 115 2.85 -17.09 31.32
CA PRO A 115 2.01 -16.25 30.47
C PRO A 115 2.53 -16.22 29.02
N GLY A 116 1.69 -16.51 28.04
CA GLY A 116 2.03 -16.38 26.61
C GLY A 116 1.07 -15.54 25.79
N ALA A 117 -0.03 -15.09 26.39
CA ALA A 117 -0.94 -14.11 25.82
C ALA A 117 -1.59 -13.27 26.94
N PHE A 118 -2.28 -12.19 26.59
CA PHE A 118 -3.16 -11.49 27.50
C PHE A 118 -4.40 -10.94 26.79
N LEU A 119 -5.50 -10.80 27.53
CA LEU A 119 -6.67 -10.05 27.14
C LEU A 119 -6.57 -8.62 27.66
N ILE A 120 -7.05 -7.66 26.89
CA ILE A 120 -7.20 -6.27 27.33
C ILE A 120 -8.62 -5.77 27.07
N LYS A 121 -9.16 -5.06 28.06
CA LYS A 121 -10.45 -4.40 28.00
C LYS A 121 -10.31 -2.94 28.39
N ASN A 122 -10.66 -2.05 27.47
CA ASN A 122 -10.71 -0.62 27.72
C ASN A 122 -12.13 -0.22 28.11
N SER A 123 -12.29 0.30 29.33
CA SER A 123 -13.55 0.89 29.79
C SER A 123 -13.50 2.43 29.82
N HIS A 124 -12.41 3.07 29.40
CA HIS A 124 -12.35 4.53 29.24
C HIS A 124 -13.08 4.96 27.97
N HIS A 125 -13.61 6.18 27.97
CA HIS A 125 -14.27 6.76 26.78
C HIS A 125 -13.30 6.91 25.60
N ASN A 126 -12.04 7.23 25.88
CA ASN A 126 -11.03 7.47 24.85
C ASN A 126 -10.32 6.18 24.43
N GLU A 127 -10.10 6.02 23.12
CA GLU A 127 -9.20 5.00 22.60
C GLU A 127 -7.72 5.38 22.81
N PHE A 128 -6.85 4.38 22.82
CA PHE A 128 -5.41 4.58 22.87
C PHE A 128 -4.67 3.57 21.99
N TYR A 129 -3.44 3.89 21.61
CA TYR A 129 -2.59 3.00 20.84
C TYR A 129 -1.64 2.23 21.76
N LEU A 130 -1.90 0.94 21.96
CA LEU A 130 -1.08 0.06 22.78
C LEU A 130 0.18 -0.34 22.02
N LYS A 131 1.36 -0.01 22.55
CA LYS A 131 2.64 -0.38 21.93
C LYS A 131 3.15 -1.72 22.46
N THR A 132 3.36 -1.82 23.77
CA THR A 132 3.97 -3.01 24.38
C THR A 132 3.45 -3.28 25.78
N LEU A 133 3.51 -4.55 26.18
CA LEU A 133 3.53 -4.99 27.58
C LEU A 133 4.83 -5.75 27.81
N THR A 134 5.53 -5.47 28.91
CA THR A 134 6.68 -6.25 29.36
C THR A 134 6.39 -6.76 30.76
N LEU A 135 6.48 -8.07 30.97
CA LEU A 135 6.38 -8.69 32.29
C LEU A 135 7.80 -8.93 32.81
N ASP A 136 8.07 -8.45 34.00
CA ASP A 136 9.33 -8.65 34.72
C ASP A 136 9.20 -9.82 35.70
N ASP A 137 10.29 -10.57 35.87
CA ASP A 137 10.45 -11.63 36.87
C ASP A 137 9.35 -12.71 36.86
N VAL A 138 8.92 -13.16 35.67
CA VAL A 138 7.99 -14.29 35.54
C VAL A 138 8.64 -15.55 36.12
N PRO A 139 7.99 -16.25 37.09
CA PRO A 139 8.58 -17.41 37.76
C PRO A 139 9.07 -18.49 36.78
N GLY A 140 10.33 -18.89 36.92
CA GLY A 140 10.95 -19.92 36.08
C GLY A 140 11.23 -19.53 34.63
N HIS A 141 10.98 -18.27 34.23
CA HIS A 141 11.15 -17.81 32.84
C HIS A 141 11.92 -16.48 32.72
N GLY A 142 11.73 -15.54 33.65
CA GLY A 142 12.33 -14.20 33.57
C GLY A 142 11.42 -13.22 32.82
N LYS A 143 11.96 -12.41 31.90
CA LYS A 143 11.17 -11.39 31.20
C LYS A 143 10.33 -11.98 30.06
N VAL A 144 9.12 -11.46 29.88
CA VAL A 144 8.23 -11.80 28.75
C VAL A 144 7.80 -10.52 28.04
N TYR A 145 7.94 -10.50 26.72
CA TYR A 145 7.67 -9.31 25.89
C TYR A 145 6.45 -9.52 25.00
N PHE A 146 5.59 -8.51 24.94
CA PHE A 146 4.45 -8.43 24.05
C PHE A 146 4.58 -7.19 23.19
N VAL A 147 4.63 -7.39 21.86
CA VAL A 147 4.67 -6.30 20.88
C VAL A 147 3.28 -6.19 20.27
N CYS A 148 2.54 -5.14 20.64
CA CYS A 148 1.11 -5.02 20.37
C CYS A 148 0.82 -4.13 19.17
N ASN A 149 1.36 -2.90 19.17
CA ASN A 149 1.22 -1.90 18.10
C ASN A 149 -0.20 -1.80 17.50
N SER A 150 -1.21 -1.63 18.34
CA SER A 150 -2.62 -1.63 17.91
C SER A 150 -3.49 -0.66 18.69
N TRP A 151 -4.51 -0.11 18.04
CA TRP A 151 -5.52 0.74 18.68
C TRP A 151 -6.49 -0.07 19.52
N ILE A 152 -6.79 0.40 20.73
CA ILE A 152 -7.73 -0.20 21.68
C ILE A 152 -8.88 0.78 21.93
N TYR A 153 -10.02 0.50 21.32
CA TYR A 153 -11.27 1.24 21.50
C TYR A 153 -12.00 0.79 22.77
N HIS A 154 -13.01 1.55 23.17
CA HIS A 154 -13.90 1.17 24.26
C HIS A 154 -14.50 -0.23 24.00
N SER A 155 -14.63 -1.02 25.07
CA SER A 155 -14.98 -2.44 24.98
C SER A 155 -16.35 -2.72 24.38
N GLU A 156 -17.26 -1.75 24.38
CA GLU A 156 -18.58 -1.89 23.75
C GLU A 156 -18.53 -2.10 22.23
N TYR A 157 -17.44 -1.65 21.58
CA TYR A 157 -17.24 -1.79 20.14
C TYR A 157 -16.73 -3.18 19.74
N TYR A 158 -16.33 -4.01 20.71
CA TYR A 158 -15.78 -5.33 20.46
C TYR A 158 -16.76 -6.44 20.89
N LYS A 159 -16.92 -7.43 20.01
CA LYS A 159 -17.68 -8.65 20.35
C LYS A 159 -16.93 -9.58 21.29
N LYS A 160 -15.59 -9.52 21.26
CA LYS A 160 -14.66 -10.30 22.07
C LYS A 160 -13.53 -9.39 22.53
N ASP A 161 -13.03 -9.61 23.74
CA ASP A 161 -11.90 -8.84 24.25
C ASP A 161 -10.67 -9.00 23.36
N ARG A 162 -9.84 -7.96 23.31
CA ARG A 162 -8.65 -7.92 22.45
C ARG A 162 -7.58 -8.83 23.03
N VAL A 163 -7.08 -9.77 22.23
CA VAL A 163 -6.00 -10.68 22.60
C VAL A 163 -4.67 -10.25 21.98
N PHE A 164 -3.60 -10.35 22.77
CA PHE A 164 -2.22 -10.11 22.34
C PHE A 164 -1.34 -11.27 22.77
N PHE A 165 -0.41 -11.66 21.90
CA PHE A 165 0.49 -12.78 22.14
C PHE A 165 1.90 -12.28 22.48
N ALA A 166 2.62 -13.08 23.26
CA ALA A 166 4.03 -12.84 23.51
C ALA A 166 4.84 -13.00 22.20
N ASN A 167 6.02 -12.39 22.14
CA ASN A 167 6.77 -12.20 20.90
C ASN A 167 7.39 -13.47 20.30
N GLN A 168 7.17 -14.65 20.90
CA GLN A 168 7.60 -15.94 20.36
C GLN A 168 6.93 -16.25 19.02
N THR A 169 7.57 -17.13 18.25
CA THR A 169 7.16 -17.49 16.89
C THR A 169 6.80 -18.96 16.86
N TYR A 170 5.66 -19.30 16.27
CA TYR A 170 5.16 -20.66 16.18
C TYR A 170 4.48 -20.93 14.84
N LEU A 171 4.82 -22.07 14.22
CA LEU A 171 3.93 -22.69 13.25
C LEU A 171 2.61 -23.13 13.91
N PRO A 172 1.53 -23.36 13.15
CA PRO A 172 0.25 -23.79 13.73
C PRO A 172 0.38 -25.03 14.62
N ASN A 173 1.14 -26.04 14.18
CA ASN A 173 1.38 -27.29 14.92
C ASN A 173 2.35 -27.16 16.10
N GLU A 174 3.13 -26.08 16.16
CA GLU A 174 4.07 -25.78 17.25
C GLU A 174 3.48 -24.81 18.28
N THR A 175 2.29 -24.27 17.99
CA THR A 175 1.61 -23.36 18.91
C THR A 175 1.27 -24.13 20.19
N PRO A 176 1.68 -23.65 21.38
CA PRO A 176 1.34 -24.30 22.64
C PRO A 176 -0.17 -24.58 22.72
N ALA A 177 -0.55 -25.82 23.04
CA ALA A 177 -1.94 -26.27 23.03
C ALA A 177 -2.91 -25.30 23.73
N PRO A 178 -2.58 -24.69 24.88
CA PRO A 178 -3.46 -23.73 25.55
C PRO A 178 -3.73 -22.44 24.75
N LEU A 179 -2.86 -22.07 23.80
CA LEU A 179 -2.97 -20.86 22.98
C LEU A 179 -3.63 -21.10 21.62
N GLN A 180 -3.80 -22.35 21.18
CA GLN A 180 -4.30 -22.67 19.84
C GLN A 180 -5.70 -22.12 19.59
N TYR A 181 -6.59 -22.20 20.58
CA TYR A 181 -7.94 -21.65 20.46
C TYR A 181 -7.91 -20.12 20.30
N TYR A 182 -7.11 -19.41 21.11
CA TYR A 182 -6.98 -17.94 21.01
C TYR A 182 -6.38 -17.51 19.67
N ARG A 183 -5.41 -18.29 19.15
CA ARG A 183 -4.81 -18.08 17.83
C ARG A 183 -5.86 -18.13 16.73
N GLU A 184 -6.73 -19.14 16.73
CA GLU A 184 -7.76 -19.29 15.70
C GLU A 184 -8.89 -18.27 15.86
N GLU A 185 -9.31 -18.02 17.11
CA GLU A 185 -10.35 -17.04 17.41
C GLU A 185 -9.97 -15.61 16.95
N GLU A 186 -8.70 -15.22 17.10
CA GLU A 186 -8.24 -13.94 16.57
C GLU A 186 -8.28 -13.91 15.04
N LEU A 187 -7.91 -15.00 14.36
CA LEU A 187 -8.01 -15.08 12.90
C LEU A 187 -9.47 -15.03 12.42
N GLU A 188 -10.40 -15.66 13.15
CA GLU A 188 -11.84 -15.52 12.89
C GLU A 188 -12.31 -14.06 13.01
N ASN A 189 -11.86 -13.35 14.05
CA ASN A 189 -12.17 -11.94 14.24
C ASN A 189 -11.64 -11.09 13.08
N LEU A 190 -10.39 -11.32 12.64
CA LEU A 190 -9.75 -10.61 11.54
C LEU A 190 -10.41 -10.91 10.19
N ARG A 191 -10.96 -12.11 9.98
CA ARG A 191 -11.70 -12.46 8.75
C ARG A 191 -13.09 -11.82 8.69
N GLY A 192 -13.73 -11.63 9.85
CA GLY A 192 -15.12 -11.22 9.92
C GLY A 192 -16.06 -12.23 9.24
N ASN A 193 -17.22 -11.74 8.77
CA ASN A 193 -18.28 -12.59 8.22
C ASN A 193 -18.72 -12.23 6.78
N GLY A 194 -17.97 -11.36 6.09
CA GLY A 194 -18.28 -10.94 4.71
C GLY A 194 -19.45 -9.97 4.53
N THR A 195 -20.10 -9.52 5.61
CA THR A 195 -21.32 -8.69 5.53
C THR A 195 -21.17 -7.38 6.31
N GLY A 196 -22.13 -6.46 6.15
CA GLY A 196 -22.21 -5.20 6.89
C GLY A 196 -21.24 -4.11 6.43
N LYS A 197 -21.52 -2.87 6.83
CA LYS A 197 -20.59 -1.75 6.69
C LYS A 197 -19.44 -1.92 7.67
N ARG A 198 -18.24 -1.53 7.24
CA ARG A 198 -17.06 -1.48 8.11
C ARG A 198 -17.00 -0.15 8.85
N GLU A 199 -16.77 -0.24 10.15
CA GLU A 199 -16.67 0.93 11.03
C GLU A 199 -15.21 1.19 11.42
N GLU A 200 -14.94 2.39 11.96
CA GLU A 200 -13.58 2.87 12.22
C GLU A 200 -12.76 1.93 13.11
N TRP A 201 -13.38 1.34 14.13
CA TRP A 201 -12.74 0.42 15.10
C TRP A 201 -12.60 -1.01 14.58
N ASP A 202 -13.18 -1.35 13.43
CA ASP A 202 -13.11 -2.70 12.88
C ASP A 202 -11.66 -3.04 12.49
N ARG A 203 -11.29 -4.31 12.70
CA ARG A 203 -10.02 -4.91 12.25
C ARG A 203 -10.27 -6.02 11.23
N VAL A 204 -11.34 -5.89 10.45
CA VAL A 204 -11.81 -6.93 9.53
C VAL A 204 -11.16 -6.74 8.15
N TYR A 205 -10.37 -7.71 7.75
CA TYR A 205 -9.73 -7.81 6.45
C TYR A 205 -10.57 -8.70 5.55
N ASP A 206 -11.09 -8.17 4.45
CA ASP A 206 -11.84 -8.95 3.47
C ASP A 206 -11.72 -8.34 2.07
N TYR A 207 -12.11 -9.10 1.06
CA TYR A 207 -11.95 -8.73 -0.35
C TYR A 207 -13.22 -8.15 -0.93
N ASP A 208 -13.05 -7.22 -1.87
CA ASP A 208 -14.12 -6.76 -2.73
C ASP A 208 -13.52 -6.27 -4.07
N VAL A 209 -14.37 -6.09 -5.08
CA VAL A 209 -14.01 -5.63 -6.43
C VAL A 209 -13.91 -4.10 -6.47
N TYR A 210 -13.31 -3.53 -7.51
CA TYR A 210 -13.28 -2.08 -7.71
C TYR A 210 -14.61 -1.61 -8.32
N ASN A 211 -15.65 -1.57 -7.49
CA ASN A 211 -16.97 -1.02 -7.80
C ASN A 211 -17.24 0.31 -7.08
N ASP A 212 -16.23 0.89 -6.43
CA ASP A 212 -16.32 2.12 -5.64
C ASP A 212 -15.65 3.32 -6.32
N LEU A 213 -15.29 3.22 -7.60
CA LEU A 213 -14.60 4.27 -8.37
C LEU A 213 -15.56 5.23 -9.08
N GLY A 214 -16.71 4.75 -9.54
CA GLY A 214 -17.73 5.56 -10.19
C GLY A 214 -18.61 6.32 -9.19
N ASP A 215 -19.32 7.32 -9.70
CA ASP A 215 -20.36 8.05 -8.95
C ASP A 215 -21.63 8.23 -9.81
N PRO A 216 -22.37 7.14 -10.11
CA PRO A 216 -23.55 7.17 -10.97
C PRO A 216 -24.61 8.20 -10.57
N GLU A 217 -24.68 8.57 -9.28
CA GLU A 217 -25.60 9.57 -8.76
C GLU A 217 -25.36 10.98 -9.33
N LYS A 218 -24.14 11.25 -9.84
CA LYS A 218 -23.79 12.48 -10.56
C LYS A 218 -24.05 12.41 -12.07
N GLY A 219 -24.62 11.31 -12.56
CA GLY A 219 -24.99 11.11 -13.97
C GLY A 219 -24.01 10.23 -14.77
N GLU A 220 -24.37 9.98 -16.03
CA GLU A 220 -23.73 8.97 -16.89
C GLU A 220 -22.22 9.19 -17.08
N ALA A 221 -21.76 10.45 -17.12
CA ALA A 221 -20.35 10.79 -17.25
C ALA A 221 -19.46 10.25 -16.10
N HIS A 222 -20.05 9.96 -14.94
CA HIS A 222 -19.36 9.49 -13.73
C HIS A 222 -19.50 7.98 -13.52
N VAL A 223 -20.17 7.26 -14.43
CA VAL A 223 -20.25 5.80 -14.39
C VAL A 223 -18.91 5.21 -14.82
N ARG A 224 -18.42 4.20 -14.10
CA ARG A 224 -17.20 3.45 -14.43
C ARG A 224 -17.49 1.96 -14.45
N LYS A 225 -16.69 1.22 -15.23
CA LYS A 225 -16.77 -0.25 -15.25
C LYS A 225 -16.32 -0.80 -13.89
N ILE A 226 -16.99 -1.85 -13.42
CA ILE A 226 -16.55 -2.61 -12.26
C ILE A 226 -15.35 -3.47 -12.68
N LEU A 227 -14.25 -3.39 -11.93
CA LEU A 227 -13.03 -4.14 -12.23
C LEU A 227 -12.82 -5.26 -11.21
N GLY A 228 -12.60 -6.47 -11.72
CA GLY A 228 -12.53 -7.70 -10.95
C GLY A 228 -13.87 -8.45 -10.90
N GLY A 229 -13.80 -9.79 -10.87
CA GLY A 229 -14.99 -10.65 -10.82
C GLY A 229 -15.59 -11.01 -12.18
N SER A 230 -14.97 -10.57 -13.28
CA SER A 230 -15.33 -10.96 -14.65
C SER A 230 -14.08 -11.28 -15.48
N SER A 231 -14.26 -12.02 -16.57
CA SER A 231 -13.22 -12.28 -17.59
C SER A 231 -12.93 -11.05 -18.47
N ASP A 232 -13.91 -10.16 -18.60
CA ASP A 232 -13.80 -8.99 -19.47
C ASP A 232 -12.84 -7.96 -18.86
N TYR A 233 -12.96 -7.73 -17.56
CA TYR A 233 -12.14 -6.80 -16.78
C TYR A 233 -11.61 -7.49 -15.51
N PRO A 234 -10.68 -8.47 -15.65
CA PRO A 234 -10.06 -9.09 -14.50
C PRO A 234 -9.21 -8.05 -13.77
N TYR A 235 -9.17 -8.13 -12.44
CA TYR A 235 -8.42 -7.18 -11.63
C TYR A 235 -8.10 -7.77 -10.25
N PRO A 236 -6.99 -7.34 -9.61
CA PRO A 236 -6.75 -7.58 -8.19
C PRO A 236 -7.94 -7.15 -7.34
N ARG A 237 -8.13 -7.80 -6.18
CA ARG A 237 -9.14 -7.38 -5.20
C ARG A 237 -8.58 -6.28 -4.30
N ARG A 238 -9.48 -5.45 -3.77
CA ARG A 238 -9.18 -4.42 -2.78
C ARG A 238 -9.79 -4.76 -1.43
N GLY A 239 -9.47 -3.98 -0.40
CA GLY A 239 -10.10 -4.09 0.91
C GLY A 239 -11.59 -3.74 0.89
N ARG A 240 -12.42 -4.66 1.36
CA ARG A 240 -13.88 -4.48 1.48
C ARG A 240 -14.22 -3.38 2.48
N THR A 241 -15.07 -2.44 2.06
CA THR A 241 -15.57 -1.34 2.90
C THR A 241 -17.04 -1.50 3.27
N GLY A 242 -17.83 -2.15 2.41
CA GLY A 242 -19.22 -2.52 2.70
C GLY A 242 -20.16 -1.34 2.88
N ARG A 243 -19.84 -0.16 2.33
CA ARG A 243 -20.80 0.94 2.27
C ARG A 243 -22.01 0.51 1.42
N PRO A 244 -23.19 1.11 1.63
CA PRO A 244 -24.37 0.77 0.85
C PRO A 244 -24.13 0.94 -0.66
N PRO A 245 -24.84 0.18 -1.51
CA PRO A 245 -24.81 0.42 -2.94
C PRO A 245 -25.41 1.81 -3.27
N THR A 246 -25.08 2.33 -4.45
CA THR A 246 -25.71 3.56 -4.95
C THR A 246 -27.19 3.34 -5.27
N LYS A 247 -27.98 4.41 -5.27
CA LYS A 247 -29.42 4.30 -5.60
C LYS A 247 -29.68 4.00 -7.07
N ILE A 248 -28.77 4.43 -7.96
CA ILE A 248 -28.93 4.33 -9.42
C ILE A 248 -28.37 3.01 -9.96
N ASP A 249 -27.22 2.57 -9.45
CA ASP A 249 -26.61 1.28 -9.81
C ASP A 249 -26.34 0.45 -8.55
N PRO A 250 -27.16 -0.59 -8.28
CA PRO A 250 -26.99 -1.47 -7.13
C PRO A 250 -25.67 -2.25 -7.12
N LYS A 251 -24.94 -2.32 -8.25
CA LYS A 251 -23.64 -2.99 -8.32
C LYS A 251 -22.48 -2.07 -7.92
N SER A 252 -22.68 -0.76 -7.94
CA SER A 252 -21.69 0.25 -7.55
C SER A 252 -21.82 0.58 -6.07
N GLU A 253 -20.70 0.65 -5.35
CA GLU A 253 -20.66 1.03 -3.94
C GLU A 253 -20.71 2.56 -3.81
N SER A 254 -21.48 3.08 -2.85
CA SER A 254 -21.61 4.52 -2.61
C SER A 254 -20.27 5.19 -2.24
N ARG A 255 -20.14 6.46 -2.61
CA ARG A 255 -18.95 7.30 -2.39
C ARG A 255 -19.03 8.05 -1.06
N LEU A 256 -17.88 8.40 -0.50
CA LEU A 256 -17.82 9.33 0.62
C LEU A 256 -17.82 10.78 0.10
N PRO A 257 -18.42 11.74 0.82
CA PRO A 257 -18.25 13.13 0.48
C PRO A 257 -16.78 13.55 0.69
N LEU A 258 -16.29 14.51 -0.10
CA LEU A 258 -14.87 14.92 -0.11
C LEU A 258 -14.32 15.30 1.29
N ARG A 259 -15.14 15.97 2.11
CA ARG A 259 -14.79 16.32 3.50
C ARG A 259 -14.54 15.11 4.43
N LYS A 260 -15.01 13.92 4.04
CA LYS A 260 -14.85 12.64 4.76
C LYS A 260 -13.92 11.67 4.03
N THR A 261 -13.15 12.14 3.04
CA THR A 261 -12.21 11.28 2.30
C THR A 261 -11.23 10.55 3.21
N LEU A 262 -10.73 11.23 4.25
CA LEU A 262 -9.79 10.64 5.20
C LEU A 262 -10.41 9.53 6.07
N ASP A 263 -11.75 9.48 6.13
CA ASP A 263 -12.52 8.50 6.90
C ASP A 263 -12.78 7.20 6.13
N ILE A 264 -12.22 7.05 4.91
CA ILE A 264 -12.38 5.79 4.19
C ILE A 264 -11.82 4.63 5.02
N TYR A 265 -12.66 3.60 5.19
CA TYR A 265 -12.31 2.44 5.97
C TYR A 265 -11.11 1.69 5.38
N VAL A 266 -10.19 1.39 6.28
CA VAL A 266 -9.27 0.26 6.25
C VAL A 266 -9.27 -0.34 7.66
N PRO A 267 -8.88 -1.62 7.85
CA PRO A 267 -8.69 -2.18 9.18
C PRO A 267 -7.89 -1.22 10.05
N ARG A 268 -8.35 -0.98 11.28
CA ARG A 268 -7.94 0.19 12.07
C ARG A 268 -6.42 0.43 12.17
N ASP A 269 -5.66 -0.65 12.28
CA ASP A 269 -4.22 -0.64 12.46
C ASP A 269 -3.43 -0.38 11.15
N GLU A 270 -4.11 -0.41 9.99
CA GLU A 270 -3.55 -0.06 8.67
C GLU A 270 -3.58 1.45 8.38
N ARG A 271 -4.35 2.24 9.16
CA ARG A 271 -4.36 3.70 8.99
C ARG A 271 -2.97 4.26 9.29
N PHE A 272 -2.61 5.33 8.58
CA PHE A 272 -1.32 5.98 8.79
C PHE A 272 -1.10 6.33 10.26
N SER A 273 0.14 6.14 10.69
CA SER A 273 0.60 6.77 11.92
C SER A 273 0.42 8.29 11.81
N PRO A 274 0.24 8.99 12.93
CA PRO A 274 0.16 10.45 12.97
C PRO A 274 1.23 11.21 12.20
N LEU A 275 2.49 10.80 12.35
CA LEU A 275 3.61 11.41 11.63
C LEU A 275 3.43 11.26 10.12
N LYS A 276 3.12 10.05 9.67
CA LYS A 276 2.88 9.76 8.26
C LYS A 276 1.67 10.53 7.72
N MET A 277 0.62 10.68 8.52
CA MET A 277 -0.55 11.49 8.15
C MET A 277 -0.18 12.97 8.01
N SER A 278 0.61 13.51 8.94
CA SER A 278 1.12 14.89 8.86
C SER A 278 1.96 15.09 7.60
N ASP A 279 2.88 14.17 7.30
CA ASP A 279 3.72 14.22 6.10
C ASP A 279 2.88 14.15 4.82
N PHE A 280 1.87 13.27 4.81
CA PHE A 280 0.93 13.12 3.71
C PHE A 280 0.05 14.37 3.51
N ALA A 281 -0.42 14.99 4.60
CA ALA A 281 -1.19 16.22 4.55
C ALA A 281 -0.33 17.40 4.04
N ALA A 282 0.86 17.57 4.61
CA ALA A 282 1.79 18.66 4.29
C ALA A 282 2.32 18.59 2.85
N THR A 283 2.55 17.38 2.33
CA THR A 283 3.18 17.18 1.01
C THR A 283 2.20 16.65 -0.03
N GLY A 284 1.54 15.51 0.24
CA GLY A 284 0.70 14.81 -0.73
C GLY A 284 -0.58 15.57 -1.06
N LEU A 285 -1.42 15.83 -0.06
CA LEU A 285 -2.68 16.55 -0.25
C LEU A 285 -2.45 18.01 -0.66
N LYS A 286 -1.42 18.67 -0.11
CA LYS A 286 -1.03 20.02 -0.55
C LYS A 286 -0.71 20.07 -2.04
N SER A 287 0.06 19.11 -2.55
CA SER A 287 0.41 19.03 -3.99
C SER A 287 -0.82 18.75 -4.86
N ILE A 288 -1.69 17.85 -4.41
CA ILE A 288 -2.98 17.56 -5.07
C ILE A 288 -3.83 18.84 -5.17
N PHE A 289 -3.95 19.58 -4.07
CA PHE A 289 -4.71 20.82 -4.07
C PHE A 289 -4.08 21.88 -4.97
N GLN A 290 -2.76 22.10 -4.89
CA GLN A 290 -2.03 22.98 -5.79
C GLN A 290 -2.27 22.63 -7.27
N PHE A 291 -2.37 21.34 -7.57
CA PHE A 291 -2.66 20.83 -8.91
C PHE A 291 -4.11 21.11 -9.36
N LEU A 292 -5.08 21.00 -8.45
CA LEU A 292 -6.49 21.25 -8.75
C LEU A 292 -6.85 22.75 -8.76
N VAL A 293 -6.04 23.62 -8.13
CA VAL A 293 -6.25 25.08 -8.10
C VAL A 293 -6.45 25.67 -9.51
N PRO A 294 -5.62 25.36 -10.52
CA PRO A 294 -5.87 25.76 -11.91
C PRO A 294 -7.23 25.32 -12.47
N GLY A 295 -7.68 24.10 -12.19
CA GLY A 295 -9.00 23.60 -12.60
C GLY A 295 -10.16 24.35 -11.91
N PHE A 296 -10.00 24.66 -10.62
CA PHE A 296 -10.93 25.51 -9.88
C PHE A 296 -10.90 26.98 -10.36
N LEU A 297 -9.75 27.48 -10.83
CA LEU A 297 -9.56 28.80 -11.41
C LEU A 297 -10.18 28.92 -12.82
N ALA A 298 -10.16 27.85 -13.61
CA ALA A 298 -10.73 27.77 -14.96
C ALA A 298 -12.26 27.95 -14.98
N LEU A 299 -12.95 27.67 -13.86
CA LEU A 299 -14.38 27.96 -13.69
C LEU A 299 -14.70 29.47 -13.72
N PHE A 300 -13.70 30.35 -13.57
CA PHE A 300 -13.91 31.79 -13.35
C PHE A 300 -13.13 32.70 -14.30
N ASN A 301 -12.39 32.16 -15.29
CA ASN A 301 -11.67 32.98 -16.26
C ASN A 301 -11.57 32.30 -17.62
N LYS A 302 -12.06 32.95 -18.68
CA LYS A 302 -12.29 32.31 -20.00
C LYS A 302 -11.07 32.15 -20.90
N THR A 303 -9.89 32.69 -20.59
CA THR A 303 -8.63 32.48 -21.36
C THR A 303 -7.33 32.98 -20.65
N PRO A 304 -6.87 32.37 -19.53
CA PRO A 304 -5.47 32.59 -19.10
C PRO A 304 -4.69 31.35 -18.56
N PHE A 305 -4.90 30.12 -19.07
CA PHE A 305 -4.28 28.91 -18.48
C PHE A 305 -3.41 28.06 -19.44
N GLU A 306 -2.76 28.66 -20.43
CA GLU A 306 -1.72 27.99 -21.22
C GLU A 306 -0.33 28.55 -20.88
N PHE A 307 0.70 27.74 -21.02
CA PHE A 307 2.08 28.20 -20.92
C PHE A 307 2.55 28.67 -22.29
N ASP A 308 2.85 29.97 -22.42
CA ASP A 308 3.37 30.54 -23.66
C ASP A 308 4.86 30.21 -23.89
N SER A 309 5.57 29.80 -22.83
CA SER A 309 7.00 29.48 -22.91
C SER A 309 7.47 28.49 -21.83
N PHE A 310 8.61 27.83 -22.07
CA PHE A 310 9.31 27.04 -21.05
C PHE A 310 9.75 27.84 -19.82
N LYS A 311 9.87 29.17 -19.96
CA LYS A 311 10.14 30.06 -18.83
C LYS A 311 8.94 30.13 -17.88
N ASP A 312 7.72 30.03 -18.39
CA ASP A 312 6.52 30.06 -17.54
C ASP A 312 6.40 28.78 -16.71
N MET A 313 6.79 27.63 -17.26
CA MET A 313 6.97 26.40 -16.47
C MET A 313 8.05 26.54 -15.40
N SER A 314 9.18 27.18 -15.72
CA SER A 314 10.27 27.39 -14.74
C SER A 314 9.84 28.25 -13.55
N LYS A 315 8.93 29.22 -13.76
CA LYS A 315 8.41 30.09 -12.69
C LYS A 315 7.71 29.31 -11.57
N LEU A 316 7.14 28.13 -11.86
CA LEU A 316 6.51 27.25 -10.86
C LEU A 316 7.48 26.88 -9.72
N TYR A 317 8.76 26.75 -10.04
CA TYR A 317 9.82 26.33 -9.13
C TYR A 317 10.69 27.48 -8.61
N GLU A 318 10.62 28.66 -9.24
CA GLU A 318 11.45 29.82 -8.92
C GLU A 318 10.67 30.90 -8.15
N GLY A 319 9.48 31.27 -8.65
CA GLY A 319 8.67 32.39 -8.15
C GLY A 319 7.29 32.01 -7.60
N GLY A 320 6.83 30.77 -7.80
CA GLY A 320 5.54 30.26 -7.33
C GLY A 320 4.32 30.80 -8.08
N ILE A 321 3.14 30.25 -7.78
CA ILE A 321 1.85 30.68 -8.36
C ILE A 321 1.15 31.67 -7.42
N LYS A 322 0.64 32.79 -7.95
CA LYS A 322 -0.23 33.73 -7.21
C LYS A 322 -1.63 33.15 -7.05
N LEU A 323 -2.16 33.16 -5.83
CA LEU A 323 -3.53 32.70 -5.58
C LEU A 323 -4.59 33.73 -5.98
N PRO A 324 -5.81 33.29 -6.35
CA PRO A 324 -6.97 34.17 -6.46
C PRO A 324 -7.41 34.66 -5.06
N SER A 325 -8.25 35.70 -5.06
CA SER A 325 -8.66 36.47 -3.87
C SER A 325 -9.25 35.64 -2.70
N LYS A 326 -9.35 36.25 -1.50
CA LYS A 326 -9.95 35.68 -0.28
C LYS A 326 -11.29 34.92 -0.50
N SER A 327 -12.13 35.39 -1.42
CA SER A 327 -13.43 34.76 -1.74
C SER A 327 -13.30 33.33 -2.27
N PHE A 328 -12.18 32.98 -2.90
CA PHE A 328 -11.89 31.62 -3.35
C PHE A 328 -11.55 30.69 -2.18
N MET A 329 -10.72 31.15 -1.25
CA MET A 329 -10.34 30.41 -0.04
C MET A 329 -11.54 30.14 0.88
N ASP A 330 -12.51 31.06 0.94
CA ASP A 330 -13.74 30.88 1.73
C ASP A 330 -14.65 29.77 1.17
N LYS A 331 -14.71 29.59 -0.17
CA LYS A 331 -15.58 28.57 -0.81
C LYS A 331 -15.03 27.14 -0.69
N ILE A 332 -13.72 26.98 -0.63
CA ILE A 332 -13.07 25.67 -0.50
C ILE A 332 -13.07 25.16 0.96
N ARG A 333 -13.23 26.06 1.94
CA ARG A 333 -13.20 25.74 3.38
C ARG A 333 -14.22 24.67 3.79
N ASP A 334 -15.40 24.68 3.18
CA ASP A 334 -16.49 23.77 3.55
C ASP A 334 -16.40 22.39 2.87
N HIS A 335 -15.48 22.23 1.91
CA HIS A 335 -15.38 21.05 1.05
C HIS A 335 -14.13 20.20 1.32
N LEU A 336 -13.11 20.77 1.96
CA LEU A 336 -11.84 20.11 2.24
C LEU A 336 -11.76 19.60 3.68
N PRO A 337 -10.98 18.52 3.93
CA PRO A 337 -10.61 18.11 5.28
C PRO A 337 -9.87 19.22 6.06
N LEU A 338 -10.04 19.26 7.37
CA LEU A 338 -9.47 20.29 8.25
C LEU A 338 -7.93 20.28 8.22
N GLU A 339 -7.33 19.10 8.13
CA GLU A 339 -5.88 18.88 8.06
C GLU A 339 -5.30 19.56 6.82
N LEU A 340 -5.99 19.44 5.68
CA LEU A 340 -5.58 20.07 4.43
C LEU A 340 -5.73 21.58 4.49
N LEU A 341 -6.84 22.07 5.06
CA LEU A 341 -7.07 23.52 5.22
C LEU A 341 -5.96 24.17 6.07
N LYS A 342 -5.52 23.51 7.15
CA LYS A 342 -4.42 24.00 8.00
C LYS A 342 -3.11 24.14 7.23
N GLU A 343 -2.74 23.13 6.44
CA GLU A 343 -1.51 23.16 5.64
C GLU A 343 -1.56 24.16 4.49
N LEU A 344 -2.73 24.39 3.90
CA LEU A 344 -2.94 25.42 2.88
C LEU A 344 -2.84 26.84 3.43
N LEU A 345 -3.30 27.06 4.67
CA LEU A 345 -3.26 28.37 5.33
C LEU A 345 -1.89 28.68 5.97
N ARG A 346 -1.00 27.69 6.12
CA ARG A 346 0.36 27.85 6.67
C ARG A 346 1.37 28.44 5.67
N SER A 347 1.05 28.60 4.39
CA SER A 347 1.96 29.21 3.42
C SER A 347 1.96 30.73 3.55
N ASP A 348 3.09 31.30 3.97
CA ASP A 348 3.27 32.73 4.21
C ASP A 348 3.17 33.58 2.91
N GLY A 349 2.20 34.49 2.83
CA GLY A 349 2.16 35.63 1.90
C GLY A 349 1.55 35.40 0.50
N ASP A 350 1.46 36.48 -0.28
CA ASP A 350 0.83 36.58 -1.62
C ASP A 350 1.44 35.66 -2.71
N TYR A 351 2.52 34.91 -2.39
CA TYR A 351 3.23 33.95 -3.25
C TYR A 351 3.24 32.56 -2.60
N ALA A 352 2.05 31.98 -2.43
CA ALA A 352 1.84 30.84 -1.54
C ALA A 352 2.26 29.45 -2.07
N PHE A 353 2.58 29.29 -3.36
CA PHE A 353 2.78 27.96 -3.97
C PHE A 353 3.99 27.84 -4.89
N LYS A 354 5.18 27.77 -4.28
CA LYS A 354 6.45 27.40 -4.95
C LYS A 354 6.69 25.90 -4.82
N PHE A 355 6.85 25.21 -5.93
CA PHE A 355 7.24 23.79 -5.94
C PHE A 355 8.74 23.63 -5.68
N PRO A 356 9.19 22.51 -5.07
CA PRO A 356 10.62 22.20 -5.01
C PRO A 356 11.18 22.02 -6.42
N MET A 357 12.40 22.49 -6.66
CA MET A 357 13.08 22.34 -7.96
C MET A 357 13.29 20.84 -8.27
N PRO A 358 12.77 20.32 -9.40
CA PRO A 358 13.00 18.94 -9.81
C PRO A 358 14.48 18.65 -10.05
N GLN A 359 14.92 17.44 -9.68
CA GLN A 359 16.33 17.05 -9.80
C GLN A 359 16.82 17.09 -11.25
N VAL A 360 15.97 16.70 -12.21
CA VAL A 360 16.31 16.64 -13.65
C VAL A 360 16.64 18.00 -14.27
N ILE A 361 16.13 19.11 -13.71
CA ILE A 361 16.42 20.47 -14.19
C ILE A 361 17.29 21.29 -13.24
N ARG A 362 17.80 20.68 -12.17
CA ARG A 362 18.53 21.39 -11.11
C ARG A 362 19.87 21.91 -11.58
N GLU A 363 20.64 21.06 -12.25
CA GLU A 363 21.99 21.39 -12.74
C GLU A 363 21.95 21.96 -14.16
N ASP A 364 21.09 21.41 -15.02
CA ASP A 364 20.88 21.87 -16.40
C ASP A 364 19.38 21.90 -16.71
N LYS A 365 18.83 23.08 -16.98
CA LYS A 365 17.40 23.30 -17.24
C LYS A 365 16.93 22.82 -18.62
N SER A 366 17.86 22.44 -19.49
CA SER A 366 17.61 22.06 -20.88
C SER A 366 17.97 20.62 -21.21
N ALA A 367 18.75 19.93 -20.37
CA ALA A 367 19.20 18.56 -20.59
C ALA A 367 18.06 17.57 -20.87
N TRP A 368 16.89 17.76 -20.26
CA TRP A 368 15.69 16.94 -20.48
C TRP A 368 15.24 16.88 -21.96
N GLY A 369 15.58 17.89 -22.76
CA GLY A 369 15.24 17.97 -24.19
C GLY A 369 16.19 17.20 -25.11
N THR A 370 17.30 16.68 -24.58
CA THR A 370 18.32 15.96 -25.38
C THR A 370 17.85 14.55 -25.75
N ASP A 371 18.49 13.94 -26.75
CA ASP A 371 18.19 12.56 -27.15
C ASP A 371 18.82 11.57 -26.17
N GLU A 372 19.97 11.94 -25.62
CA GLU A 372 20.71 11.21 -24.60
C GLU A 372 19.86 11.05 -23.34
N GLU A 373 19.29 12.13 -22.80
CA GLU A 373 18.48 12.06 -21.58
C GLU A 373 17.16 11.31 -21.81
N PHE A 374 16.51 11.55 -22.96
CA PHE A 374 15.30 10.83 -23.37
C PHE A 374 15.51 9.31 -23.39
N ALA A 375 16.63 8.83 -23.95
CA ALA A 375 16.94 7.41 -23.97
C ALA A 375 17.44 6.89 -22.60
N ARG A 376 18.22 7.69 -21.86
CA ARG A 376 18.74 7.31 -20.54
C ARG A 376 17.64 7.08 -19.51
N GLU A 377 16.58 7.89 -19.53
CA GLU A 377 15.44 7.73 -18.62
C GLU A 377 14.71 6.39 -18.79
N MET A 378 14.78 5.76 -19.96
CA MET A 378 14.22 4.41 -20.17
C MET A 378 14.96 3.31 -19.37
N LEU A 379 16.16 3.61 -18.85
CA LEU A 379 16.97 2.69 -18.04
C LEU A 379 17.18 3.14 -16.59
N ALA A 380 17.00 4.44 -16.32
CA ALA A 380 17.35 5.06 -15.05
C ALA A 380 16.48 6.28 -14.70
N GLY A 381 15.34 6.44 -15.36
CA GLY A 381 14.29 7.41 -15.05
C GLY A 381 13.16 6.80 -14.22
N PRO A 382 11.94 7.35 -14.29
CA PRO A 382 10.81 6.88 -13.49
C PRO A 382 10.26 5.52 -13.93
N ASN A 383 10.41 5.13 -15.19
CA ASN A 383 9.84 3.88 -15.74
C ASN A 383 10.88 2.94 -16.38
N PRO A 384 11.91 2.46 -15.64
CA PRO A 384 13.03 1.71 -16.20
C PRO A 384 12.72 0.23 -16.48
N VAL A 385 11.44 -0.14 -16.52
CA VAL A 385 10.97 -1.55 -16.52
C VAL A 385 10.24 -1.96 -17.79
N VAL A 386 10.08 -1.07 -18.77
CA VAL A 386 9.30 -1.35 -19.99
C VAL A 386 10.19 -1.71 -21.19
N ILE A 387 11.35 -1.05 -21.34
CA ILE A 387 12.26 -1.23 -22.48
C ILE A 387 12.66 -2.70 -22.68
N ARG A 388 12.72 -3.14 -23.94
CA ARG A 388 13.03 -4.53 -24.34
C ARG A 388 14.12 -4.57 -25.40
N CYS A 389 14.87 -5.68 -25.47
CA CYS A 389 15.74 -5.93 -26.61
C CYS A 389 14.88 -6.26 -27.85
N LEU A 390 15.12 -5.59 -28.97
CA LEU A 390 14.45 -5.89 -30.22
C LEU A 390 14.88 -7.27 -30.73
N GLN A 391 13.92 -8.09 -31.17
CA GLN A 391 14.17 -9.47 -31.63
C GLN A 391 14.06 -9.64 -33.14
N GLU A 392 13.22 -8.82 -33.77
CA GLU A 392 12.90 -8.91 -35.18
C GLU A 392 12.65 -7.50 -35.69
N PHE A 393 12.96 -7.29 -36.97
CA PHE A 393 12.78 -6.02 -37.65
C PHE A 393 12.07 -6.25 -39.00
N PRO A 394 11.04 -5.45 -39.35
CA PRO A 394 10.45 -4.39 -38.52
C PRO A 394 9.71 -4.96 -37.28
N PRO A 395 9.45 -4.16 -36.24
CA PRO A 395 8.70 -4.61 -35.05
C PRO A 395 7.32 -5.17 -35.42
N ILE A 396 6.92 -6.28 -34.78
CA ILE A 396 5.65 -6.97 -35.05
C ILE A 396 4.68 -6.77 -33.88
N SER A 397 3.43 -6.40 -34.19
CA SER A 397 2.32 -6.35 -33.23
C SER A 397 1.79 -7.75 -32.93
N LYS A 398 1.40 -7.97 -31.67
CA LYS A 398 0.72 -9.19 -31.20
C LYS A 398 -0.79 -9.07 -31.19
N LEU A 399 -1.33 -7.91 -31.59
CA LEU A 399 -2.76 -7.70 -31.68
C LEU A 399 -3.38 -8.59 -32.75
N ASP A 400 -4.59 -9.07 -32.47
CA ASP A 400 -5.34 -9.88 -33.43
C ASP A 400 -5.68 -9.06 -34.69
N PRO A 401 -5.14 -9.42 -35.87
CA PRO A 401 -5.39 -8.68 -37.10
C PRO A 401 -6.86 -8.69 -37.53
N THR A 402 -7.65 -9.67 -37.07
CA THR A 402 -9.09 -9.73 -37.36
C THR A 402 -9.90 -8.69 -36.59
N LEU A 403 -9.38 -8.24 -35.44
CA LEU A 403 -10.02 -7.24 -34.58
C LEU A 403 -9.49 -5.84 -34.81
N PHE A 404 -8.18 -5.71 -35.05
CA PHE A 404 -7.50 -4.41 -35.13
C PHE A 404 -6.97 -4.08 -36.52
N GLY A 405 -7.14 -4.95 -37.52
CA GLY A 405 -6.55 -4.81 -38.85
C GLY A 405 -5.05 -5.16 -38.86
N GLU A 406 -4.43 -5.08 -40.04
CA GLU A 406 -2.99 -5.32 -40.18
C GLU A 406 -2.17 -4.25 -39.44
N GLN A 407 -1.54 -4.64 -38.33
CA GLN A 407 -0.74 -3.77 -37.46
C GLN A 407 0.77 -3.86 -37.77
N ARG A 408 1.15 -3.66 -39.03
CA ARG A 408 2.56 -3.71 -39.45
C ARG A 408 3.26 -2.39 -39.14
N SER A 409 4.43 -2.45 -38.51
CA SER A 409 5.25 -1.27 -38.32
C SER A 409 5.72 -0.72 -39.67
N THR A 410 5.70 0.60 -39.82
CA THR A 410 6.18 1.31 -41.02
C THR A 410 7.63 1.76 -40.90
N ILE A 411 8.33 1.40 -39.81
CA ILE A 411 9.77 1.65 -39.67
C ILE A 411 10.53 0.78 -40.67
N SER A 412 11.05 1.41 -41.73
CA SER A 412 11.91 0.78 -42.73
C SER A 412 13.39 0.85 -42.36
N GLU A 413 14.20 0.04 -43.06
CA GLU A 413 15.66 0.03 -42.92
C GLU A 413 16.28 1.41 -43.19
N GLU A 414 15.74 2.16 -44.15
CA GLU A 414 16.21 3.51 -44.50
C GLU A 414 16.16 4.48 -43.32
N HIS A 415 15.20 4.32 -42.40
CA HIS A 415 15.08 5.18 -41.23
C HIS A 415 16.18 4.94 -40.18
N VAL A 416 16.79 3.75 -40.16
CA VAL A 416 17.67 3.34 -39.04
C VAL A 416 19.12 3.06 -39.45
N LYS A 417 19.35 2.61 -40.70
CA LYS A 417 20.66 2.08 -41.14
C LYS A 417 21.84 3.05 -40.97
N HIS A 418 21.59 4.36 -41.03
CA HIS A 418 22.63 5.38 -40.95
C HIS A 418 23.20 5.60 -39.55
N ASN A 419 22.56 5.06 -38.50
CA ASN A 419 22.89 5.34 -37.11
C ASN A 419 23.25 4.08 -36.29
N LEU A 420 23.68 3.00 -36.95
CA LEU A 420 24.01 1.69 -36.35
C LEU A 420 25.52 1.43 -36.21
N ASP A 421 26.35 2.48 -36.19
CA ASP A 421 27.82 2.39 -36.08
C ASP A 421 28.46 1.41 -37.09
N GLY A 422 27.92 1.35 -38.31
CA GLY A 422 28.41 0.49 -39.39
C GLY A 422 27.90 -0.96 -39.36
N LEU A 423 27.07 -1.35 -38.38
CA LEU A 423 26.41 -2.65 -38.34
C LEU A 423 25.19 -2.72 -39.26
N THR A 424 24.90 -3.90 -39.80
CA THR A 424 23.57 -4.19 -40.36
C THR A 424 22.55 -4.38 -39.25
N ILE A 425 21.25 -4.32 -39.58
CA ILE A 425 20.17 -4.55 -38.61
C ILE A 425 20.28 -5.95 -38.00
N GLU A 426 20.56 -6.97 -38.81
CA GLU A 426 20.70 -8.36 -38.35
C GLU A 426 21.87 -8.52 -37.39
N GLN A 427 23.01 -7.87 -37.68
CA GLN A 427 24.16 -7.84 -36.79
C GLN A 427 23.81 -7.17 -35.47
N ALA A 428 23.17 -5.99 -35.52
CA ALA A 428 22.79 -5.24 -34.33
C ALA A 428 21.76 -5.99 -33.45
N ILE A 429 20.81 -6.73 -34.04
CA ILE A 429 19.90 -7.62 -33.29
C ILE A 429 20.68 -8.78 -32.65
N LYS A 430 21.52 -9.46 -33.44
CA LYS A 430 22.31 -10.61 -32.96
C LYS A 430 23.25 -10.23 -31.82
N GLU A 431 23.84 -9.04 -31.88
CA GLU A 431 24.70 -8.47 -30.85
C GLU A 431 23.92 -7.83 -29.68
N LYS A 432 22.58 -7.87 -29.71
CA LYS A 432 21.71 -7.25 -28.70
C LYS A 432 21.98 -5.76 -28.48
N ARG A 433 22.23 -5.04 -29.58
CA ARG A 433 22.45 -3.59 -29.62
C ARG A 433 21.21 -2.80 -30.05
N LEU A 434 20.14 -3.47 -30.49
CA LEU A 434 18.86 -2.83 -30.78
C LEU A 434 17.82 -3.07 -29.68
N PHE A 435 17.17 -1.99 -29.27
CA PHE A 435 16.16 -1.96 -28.21
C PHE A 435 14.88 -1.28 -28.70
N ILE A 436 13.79 -1.54 -28.00
CA ILE A 436 12.49 -0.95 -28.28
C ILE A 436 11.77 -0.57 -26.98
N LEU A 437 11.20 0.64 -26.97
CA LEU A 437 10.12 1.02 -26.06
C LEU A 437 8.81 0.93 -26.86
N ASP A 438 8.00 -0.08 -26.56
CA ASP A 438 6.80 -0.43 -27.33
C ASP A 438 5.54 -0.23 -26.49
N HIS A 439 4.83 0.87 -26.76
CA HIS A 439 3.53 1.18 -26.16
C HIS A 439 2.37 0.88 -27.12
N HIS A 440 2.66 0.40 -28.32
CA HIS A 440 1.67 0.30 -29.38
C HIS A 440 0.53 -0.67 -29.00
N ASP A 441 0.88 -1.90 -28.67
CA ASP A 441 -0.12 -2.95 -28.42
C ASP A 441 -0.96 -2.68 -27.16
N SER A 442 -0.40 -1.98 -26.17
CA SER A 442 -1.14 -1.56 -24.99
C SER A 442 -2.15 -0.44 -25.25
N LEU A 443 -1.86 0.45 -26.21
CA LEU A 443 -2.67 1.65 -26.44
C LEU A 443 -3.67 1.49 -27.59
N MET A 444 -3.31 0.77 -28.65
CA MET A 444 -4.16 0.62 -29.84
C MET A 444 -5.60 0.18 -29.53
N PRO A 445 -5.88 -0.75 -28.58
CA PRO A 445 -7.26 -1.12 -28.24
C PRO A 445 -8.12 0.02 -27.66
N TYR A 446 -7.49 1.08 -27.14
CA TYR A 446 -8.16 2.21 -26.51
C TYR A 446 -8.03 3.52 -27.29
N LEU A 447 -7.12 3.57 -28.27
CA LEU A 447 -6.67 4.80 -28.91
C LEU A 447 -7.83 5.62 -29.50
N LYS A 448 -8.72 4.97 -30.26
CA LYS A 448 -9.91 5.61 -30.84
C LYS A 448 -10.78 6.28 -29.79
N ARG A 449 -11.08 5.57 -28.69
CA ARG A 449 -11.94 6.05 -27.60
C ARG A 449 -11.29 7.23 -26.88
N ILE A 450 -10.00 7.15 -26.62
CA ILE A 450 -9.23 8.23 -25.98
C ILE A 450 -9.26 9.48 -26.87
N ASN A 451 -9.03 9.33 -28.17
CA ASN A 451 -9.03 10.45 -29.12
C ASN A 451 -10.42 11.07 -29.39
N THR A 452 -11.51 10.49 -28.88
CA THR A 452 -12.82 11.17 -28.84
C THR A 452 -13.01 12.10 -27.64
N THR A 453 -12.03 12.15 -26.73
CA THR A 453 -12.04 13.05 -25.58
C THR A 453 -11.33 14.37 -25.90
N THR A 454 -11.10 15.22 -24.90
CA THR A 454 -10.27 16.42 -25.03
C THR A 454 -8.79 16.11 -25.26
N THR A 455 -8.38 14.84 -25.13
CA THR A 455 -7.02 14.38 -25.36
C THR A 455 -6.86 13.82 -26.77
N GLN A 456 -5.73 14.11 -27.40
CA GLN A 456 -5.29 13.48 -28.65
C GLN A 456 -3.93 12.81 -28.40
N THR A 457 -3.80 11.54 -28.76
CA THR A 457 -2.57 10.77 -28.58
C THR A 457 -2.36 9.78 -29.72
N TYR A 458 -1.20 9.14 -29.69
CA TYR A 458 -0.77 8.10 -30.63
C TYR A 458 -0.39 6.85 -29.84
N ALA A 459 -0.42 5.71 -30.52
CA ALA A 459 0.26 4.50 -30.08
C ALA A 459 1.71 4.58 -30.58
N SER A 460 2.68 4.65 -29.67
CA SER A 460 4.08 4.86 -30.04
C SER A 460 4.95 3.58 -30.00
N ARG A 461 5.92 3.52 -30.91
CA ARG A 461 7.10 2.65 -30.82
C ARG A 461 8.35 3.47 -30.98
N THR A 462 9.35 3.26 -30.11
CA THR A 462 10.65 3.92 -30.20
C THR A 462 11.74 2.88 -30.34
N LEU A 463 12.52 2.95 -31.43
CA LEU A 463 13.73 2.13 -31.59
C LEU A 463 14.94 2.86 -31.03
N LEU A 464 15.80 2.12 -30.33
CA LEU A 464 17.03 2.63 -29.75
C LEU A 464 18.21 1.73 -30.12
N PHE A 465 19.37 2.34 -30.20
CA PHE A 465 20.64 1.67 -30.43
C PHE A 465 21.57 1.86 -29.23
N LEU A 466 22.29 0.80 -28.88
CA LEU A 466 23.33 0.83 -27.87
C LEU A 466 24.67 1.14 -28.51
N ASN A 467 25.22 2.31 -28.22
CA ASN A 467 26.55 2.74 -28.65
C ASN A 467 27.65 1.94 -27.92
N GLU A 468 28.87 1.93 -28.46
CA GLU A 468 30.01 1.22 -27.85
C GLU A 468 30.40 1.76 -26.47
N ASP A 469 30.15 3.05 -26.21
CA ASP A 469 30.40 3.67 -24.90
C ASP A 469 29.40 3.21 -23.82
N GLY A 470 28.30 2.55 -24.22
CA GLY A 470 27.24 2.03 -23.36
C GLY A 470 26.02 2.96 -23.22
N SER A 471 25.99 4.08 -23.93
CA SER A 471 24.83 4.97 -24.01
C SER A 471 23.76 4.44 -24.99
N LEU A 472 22.49 4.74 -24.71
CA LEU A 472 21.41 4.51 -25.66
C LEU A 472 21.17 5.75 -26.50
N LYS A 473 20.95 5.54 -27.79
CA LYS A 473 20.63 6.57 -28.78
C LYS A 473 19.29 6.24 -29.45
N PRO A 474 18.31 7.15 -29.46
CA PRO A 474 17.06 6.93 -30.18
C PRO A 474 17.34 6.95 -31.70
N LEU A 475 16.70 6.03 -32.44
CA LEU A 475 16.87 5.88 -33.89
C LEU A 475 15.64 6.38 -34.65
N ALA A 476 14.46 5.99 -34.20
CA ALA A 476 13.20 6.29 -34.86
C ALA A 476 12.04 6.20 -33.86
N ILE A 477 11.02 7.04 -34.07
CA ILE A 477 9.73 6.99 -33.39
C ILE A 477 8.64 6.77 -34.43
N GLU A 478 7.89 5.69 -34.28
CA GLU A 478 6.65 5.46 -35.01
C GLU A 478 5.48 5.95 -34.16
N LEU A 479 4.63 6.80 -34.74
CA LEU A 479 3.38 7.24 -34.13
C LEU A 479 2.21 6.73 -34.97
N THR A 480 1.48 5.77 -34.41
CA THR A 480 0.32 5.13 -35.03
C THR A 480 -0.97 5.75 -34.52
N ARG A 481 -1.92 5.97 -35.43
CA ARG A 481 -3.30 6.36 -35.12
C ARG A 481 -4.30 5.68 -36.03
N GLU A 482 -5.55 5.72 -35.62
CA GLU A 482 -6.69 5.39 -36.47
C GLU A 482 -7.23 6.70 -37.09
N ASP A 483 -7.42 6.74 -38.41
CA ASP A 483 -8.01 7.89 -39.11
C ASP A 483 -9.55 7.89 -39.05
N GLU A 484 -10.17 8.91 -39.63
CA GLU A 484 -11.64 9.05 -39.65
C GLU A 484 -12.35 7.89 -40.38
N GLN A 485 -11.67 7.22 -41.31
CA GLN A 485 -12.17 6.06 -42.04
C GLN A 485 -11.84 4.74 -41.34
N SER A 486 -11.39 4.79 -40.09
CA SER A 486 -10.97 3.61 -39.30
C SER A 486 -9.78 2.86 -39.90
N ARG A 487 -8.92 3.55 -40.68
CA ARG A 487 -7.68 2.99 -41.21
C ARG A 487 -6.54 3.29 -40.26
N ILE A 488 -5.61 2.34 -40.17
CA ILE A 488 -4.40 2.47 -39.36
C ILE A 488 -3.37 3.25 -40.17
N VAL A 489 -2.92 4.37 -39.62
CA VAL A 489 -1.93 5.26 -40.23
C VAL A 489 -0.77 5.43 -39.25
N SER A 490 0.43 5.07 -39.69
CA SER A 490 1.67 5.23 -38.95
C SER A 490 2.61 6.17 -39.67
N ASN A 491 3.14 7.16 -38.96
CA ASN A 491 4.23 8.01 -39.44
C ASN A 491 5.50 7.73 -38.64
N VAL A 492 6.64 7.72 -39.31
CA VAL A 492 7.96 7.53 -38.70
C VAL A 492 8.73 8.84 -38.69
N TYR A 493 9.30 9.16 -37.54
CA TYR A 493 10.13 10.33 -37.32
C TYR A 493 11.52 9.89 -36.87
N THR A 494 12.55 10.54 -37.39
CA THR A 494 13.96 10.27 -37.05
C THR A 494 14.59 11.50 -36.40
N PRO A 495 15.69 11.33 -35.64
CA PRO A 495 16.41 12.45 -35.04
C PRO A 495 16.77 13.55 -36.05
N ALA A 496 16.58 14.80 -35.64
CA ALA A 496 16.95 16.00 -36.39
C ALA A 496 17.37 17.10 -35.42
N GLU A 497 18.46 17.81 -35.75
CA GLU A 497 19.05 18.84 -34.86
C GLU A 497 18.64 20.26 -35.23
N THR A 498 18.25 20.50 -36.49
CA THR A 498 17.93 21.84 -37.00
C THR A 498 16.61 21.86 -37.77
N GLY A 499 16.04 23.06 -37.95
CA GLY A 499 14.87 23.26 -38.80
C GLY A 499 13.54 22.87 -38.15
N ALA A 500 12.50 22.75 -38.99
CA ALA A 500 11.18 22.33 -38.54
C ALA A 500 11.19 20.85 -38.07
N GLU A 501 12.06 20.05 -38.68
CA GLU A 501 12.27 18.64 -38.42
C GLU A 501 12.74 18.41 -36.97
N ALA A 502 13.62 19.26 -36.44
CA ALA A 502 14.02 19.19 -35.03
C ALA A 502 12.85 19.43 -34.08
N THR A 503 11.95 20.35 -34.42
CA THR A 503 10.74 20.60 -33.62
C THR A 503 9.78 19.41 -33.70
N ILE A 504 9.60 18.83 -34.89
CA ILE A 504 8.77 17.65 -35.11
C ILE A 504 9.34 16.45 -34.32
N TRP A 505 10.66 16.27 -34.31
CA TRP A 505 11.33 15.24 -33.52
C TRP A 505 11.09 15.41 -32.03
N GLN A 506 11.22 16.64 -31.50
CA GLN A 506 10.90 16.93 -30.10
C GLN A 506 9.43 16.65 -29.76
N LEU A 507 8.50 16.96 -30.67
CA LEU A 507 7.08 16.61 -30.50
C LEU A 507 6.87 15.10 -30.52
N ALA A 508 7.57 14.35 -31.38
CA ALA A 508 7.50 12.90 -31.41
C ALA A 508 7.97 12.29 -30.07
N LYS A 509 9.09 12.79 -29.52
CA LYS A 509 9.55 12.40 -28.17
C LYS A 509 8.52 12.74 -27.09
N ALA A 510 7.89 13.91 -27.15
CA ALA A 510 6.84 14.29 -26.22
C ALA A 510 5.65 13.30 -26.25
N TYR A 511 5.19 12.85 -27.43
CA TYR A 511 4.14 11.82 -27.51
C TYR A 511 4.56 10.47 -26.91
N VAL A 512 5.81 10.05 -27.12
CA VAL A 512 6.36 8.85 -26.46
C VAL A 512 6.34 9.04 -24.94
N THR A 513 6.81 10.17 -24.43
CA THR A 513 6.82 10.47 -22.99
C THR A 513 5.41 10.53 -22.41
N VAL A 514 4.41 11.02 -23.16
CA VAL A 514 3.00 10.97 -22.74
C VAL A 514 2.50 9.53 -22.61
N ASN A 515 2.79 8.68 -23.60
CA ASN A 515 2.45 7.25 -23.53
C ASN A 515 3.14 6.58 -22.34
N ASP A 516 4.45 6.78 -22.19
CA ASP A 516 5.25 6.15 -21.14
C ASP A 516 4.87 6.62 -19.75
N SER A 517 4.59 7.91 -19.56
CA SER A 517 4.10 8.46 -18.29
C SER A 517 2.74 7.86 -17.91
N GLY A 518 1.81 7.72 -18.86
CA GLY A 518 0.51 7.11 -18.59
C GLY A 518 0.61 5.61 -18.30
N PHE A 519 1.45 4.89 -19.05
CA PHE A 519 1.74 3.48 -18.79
C PHE A 519 2.42 3.31 -17.43
N HIS A 520 3.40 4.15 -17.10
CA HIS A 520 4.09 4.16 -15.82
C HIS A 520 3.11 4.32 -14.66
N GLN A 521 2.30 5.37 -14.66
CA GLN A 521 1.39 5.65 -13.55
C GLN A 521 0.33 4.56 -13.38
N LEU A 522 -0.23 4.04 -14.48
CA LEU A 522 -1.32 3.07 -14.44
C LEU A 522 -0.87 1.63 -14.24
N VAL A 523 0.23 1.24 -14.89
CA VAL A 523 0.64 -0.15 -15.01
C VAL A 523 1.85 -0.41 -14.13
N SER A 524 3.00 0.20 -14.42
CA SER A 524 4.24 -0.04 -13.67
C SER A 524 4.13 0.33 -12.19
N HIS A 525 3.43 1.43 -11.90
CA HIS A 525 3.23 1.95 -10.55
C HIS A 525 1.93 1.42 -9.93
N TRP A 526 0.77 1.89 -10.36
CA TRP A 526 -0.50 1.51 -9.72
C TRP A 526 -0.78 0.00 -9.78
N LEU A 527 -0.85 -0.59 -10.98
CA LEU A 527 -1.22 -2.01 -11.11
C LEU A 527 -0.18 -2.94 -10.49
N HIS A 528 1.07 -2.84 -10.93
CA HIS A 528 2.14 -3.79 -10.59
C HIS A 528 2.73 -3.60 -9.18
N THR A 529 2.38 -2.53 -8.46
CA THR A 529 2.75 -2.36 -7.05
C THR A 529 1.53 -2.25 -6.14
N HIS A 530 0.75 -1.17 -6.24
CA HIS A 530 -0.36 -0.89 -5.33
C HIS A 530 -1.46 -1.96 -5.40
N ALA A 531 -2.03 -2.19 -6.58
CA ALA A 531 -3.21 -3.04 -6.74
C ALA A 531 -2.89 -4.53 -6.52
N VAL A 532 -1.78 -5.04 -7.07
CA VAL A 532 -1.40 -6.47 -6.91
C VAL A 532 -0.91 -6.79 -5.50
N THR A 533 -0.38 -5.83 -4.74
CA THR A 533 0.10 -6.08 -3.37
C THR A 533 -1.05 -6.21 -2.37
N GLU A 534 -2.10 -5.41 -2.51
CA GLU A 534 -3.22 -5.35 -1.54
C GLU A 534 -3.88 -6.72 -1.24
N PRO A 535 -4.13 -7.61 -2.22
CA PRO A 535 -4.60 -8.97 -1.95
C PRO A 535 -3.71 -9.78 -1.01
N PHE A 536 -2.38 -9.64 -1.08
CA PHE A 536 -1.45 -10.34 -0.20
C PHE A 536 -1.51 -9.82 1.23
N ILE A 537 -1.75 -8.51 1.42
CA ILE A 537 -1.94 -7.90 2.74
C ILE A 537 -3.20 -8.48 3.40
N ILE A 538 -4.30 -8.51 2.64
CA ILE A 538 -5.59 -9.06 3.10
C ILE A 538 -5.42 -10.55 3.42
N ALA A 539 -4.80 -11.34 2.54
CA ALA A 539 -4.58 -12.77 2.75
C ALA A 539 -3.72 -13.05 3.99
N THR A 540 -2.63 -12.30 4.16
CA THR A 540 -1.70 -12.46 5.29
C THR A 540 -2.41 -12.25 6.62
N ASN A 541 -3.16 -11.15 6.78
CA ASN A 541 -3.89 -10.87 8.01
C ASN A 541 -5.08 -11.81 8.25
N ARG A 542 -5.66 -12.41 7.20
CA ARG A 542 -6.78 -13.36 7.31
C ARG A 542 -6.37 -14.79 7.66
N GLN A 543 -5.15 -15.20 7.29
CA GLN A 543 -4.74 -16.61 7.28
C GLN A 543 -3.49 -16.88 8.12
N LEU A 544 -2.64 -15.89 8.38
CA LEU A 544 -1.42 -16.05 9.15
C LEU A 544 -1.56 -15.30 10.47
N SER A 545 -1.57 -16.04 11.58
CA SER A 545 -1.55 -15.45 12.92
C SER A 545 -0.30 -14.59 13.10
N VAL A 546 -0.37 -13.59 13.99
CA VAL A 546 0.79 -12.78 14.40
C VAL A 546 1.96 -13.62 14.97
N LEU A 547 1.66 -14.85 15.42
CA LEU A 547 2.66 -15.83 15.85
C LEU A 547 3.41 -16.50 14.69
N HIS A 548 2.87 -16.44 13.47
CA HIS A 548 3.40 -17.16 12.32
C HIS A 548 4.70 -16.51 11.81
N PRO A 549 5.76 -17.29 11.52
CA PRO A 549 7.04 -16.73 11.03
C PRO A 549 6.87 -15.93 9.73
N ILE A 550 6.09 -16.44 8.78
CA ILE A 550 5.80 -15.73 7.52
C ILE A 550 4.97 -14.46 7.72
N TYR A 551 4.11 -14.38 8.74
CA TYR A 551 3.43 -13.12 9.07
C TYR A 551 4.47 -12.07 9.49
N LYS A 552 5.36 -12.43 10.43
CA LYS A 552 6.42 -11.53 10.92
C LYS A 552 7.40 -11.11 9.81
N LEU A 553 7.64 -12.00 8.85
CA LEU A 553 8.44 -11.74 7.65
C LEU A 553 7.78 -10.69 6.74
N LEU A 554 6.51 -10.89 6.40
CA LEU A 554 5.83 -10.10 5.36
C LEU A 554 5.23 -8.79 5.86
N HIS A 555 4.67 -8.78 7.08
CA HIS A 555 3.89 -7.66 7.61
C HIS A 555 4.61 -6.29 7.54
N PRO A 556 5.92 -6.17 7.83
CA PRO A 556 6.62 -4.89 7.70
C PRO A 556 6.61 -4.30 6.27
N HIS A 557 6.54 -5.16 5.25
CA HIS A 557 6.53 -4.76 3.84
C HIS A 557 5.15 -4.27 3.36
N PHE A 558 4.10 -4.44 4.16
CA PHE A 558 2.74 -4.05 3.82
C PHE A 558 2.32 -2.69 4.39
N ARG A 559 3.15 -2.14 5.29
CA ARG A 559 2.90 -0.90 6.01
C ARG A 559 2.38 0.19 5.07
N ASP A 560 1.33 0.89 5.50
CA ASP A 560 0.72 2.05 4.85
C ASP A 560 0.00 1.75 3.51
N THR A 561 0.15 0.56 2.91
CA THR A 561 -0.32 0.27 1.54
C THR A 561 -1.86 0.25 1.43
N MET A 562 -2.57 -0.41 2.35
CA MET A 562 -4.04 -0.45 2.28
C MET A 562 -4.65 0.95 2.40
N TYR A 563 -4.11 1.79 3.27
CA TYR A 563 -4.66 3.13 3.49
C TYR A 563 -4.37 4.08 2.34
N ILE A 564 -3.15 4.07 1.78
CA ILE A 564 -2.88 4.87 0.57
C ILE A 564 -3.72 4.39 -0.61
N ASN A 565 -3.95 3.07 -0.76
CA ASN A 565 -4.83 2.54 -1.81
C ASN A 565 -6.28 2.98 -1.61
N ALA A 566 -6.79 2.95 -0.37
CA ALA A 566 -8.14 3.43 -0.06
C ALA A 566 -8.29 4.93 -0.38
N LEU A 567 -7.31 5.76 0.01
CA LEU A 567 -7.29 7.18 -0.36
C LEU A 567 -7.21 7.37 -1.88
N ALA A 568 -6.36 6.61 -2.58
CA ALA A 568 -6.26 6.66 -4.03
C ALA A 568 -7.61 6.35 -4.70
N ARG A 569 -8.35 5.34 -4.21
CA ARG A 569 -9.72 5.09 -4.67
C ARG A 569 -10.66 6.26 -4.44
N GLN A 570 -10.44 7.09 -3.41
CA GLN A 570 -11.29 8.25 -3.13
C GLN A 570 -10.95 9.52 -3.91
N ILE A 571 -9.68 9.78 -4.23
CA ILE A 571 -9.29 11.08 -4.84
C ILE A 571 -8.45 10.97 -6.11
N LEU A 572 -7.78 9.85 -6.33
CA LEU A 572 -6.80 9.71 -7.41
C LEU A 572 -7.41 8.99 -8.61
N ILE A 573 -7.91 7.78 -8.42
CA ILE A 573 -8.31 6.85 -9.49
C ILE A 573 -9.82 6.70 -9.66
N ASN A 574 -10.61 7.50 -8.95
CA ASN A 574 -12.07 7.57 -9.14
C ASN A 574 -12.44 8.35 -10.40
N ALA A 575 -13.71 8.27 -10.77
CA ALA A 575 -14.31 9.15 -11.76
C ALA A 575 -14.03 10.62 -11.40
N ASP A 576 -13.46 11.36 -12.35
CA ASP A 576 -12.99 12.75 -12.21
C ASP A 576 -11.96 12.94 -11.07
N GLY A 577 -11.29 11.86 -10.69
CA GLY A 577 -10.12 11.91 -9.82
C GLY A 577 -8.90 12.48 -10.55
N ILE A 578 -7.86 12.79 -9.79
CA ILE A 578 -6.65 13.45 -10.30
C ILE A 578 -6.04 12.68 -11.47
N LEU A 579 -6.02 11.35 -11.42
CA LEU A 579 -5.42 10.56 -12.49
C LEU A 579 -6.20 10.74 -13.80
N GLU A 580 -7.53 10.70 -13.77
CA GLU A 580 -8.34 10.87 -14.98
C GLU A 580 -8.25 12.29 -15.54
N MET A 581 -8.01 13.28 -14.69
CA MET A 581 -7.86 14.68 -15.11
C MET A 581 -6.49 14.99 -15.73
N THR A 582 -5.48 14.15 -15.50
CA THR A 582 -4.07 14.50 -15.76
C THR A 582 -3.33 13.54 -16.67
N VAL A 583 -3.81 12.30 -16.77
CA VAL A 583 -3.18 11.26 -17.56
C VAL A 583 -4.02 11.00 -18.80
N PHE A 584 -3.36 10.85 -19.94
CA PHE A 584 -3.99 10.86 -21.27
C PHE A 584 -5.18 9.90 -21.48
N PRO A 585 -5.28 8.70 -20.84
CA PRO A 585 -6.44 7.84 -21.05
C PRO A 585 -7.74 8.36 -20.42
N GLY A 586 -7.65 9.34 -19.51
CA GLY A 586 -8.79 9.94 -18.84
C GLY A 586 -9.69 8.90 -18.18
N LYS A 587 -10.99 8.96 -18.46
CA LYS A 587 -12.00 8.01 -17.94
C LYS A 587 -11.78 6.53 -18.32
N PHE A 588 -10.88 6.23 -19.26
CA PHE A 588 -10.56 4.86 -19.68
C PHE A 588 -9.35 4.27 -18.95
N SER A 589 -8.69 5.06 -18.09
CA SER A 589 -7.45 4.70 -17.42
C SER A 589 -7.48 3.35 -16.71
N LEU A 590 -8.44 3.17 -15.79
CA LEU A 590 -8.47 1.96 -14.96
C LEU A 590 -8.99 0.76 -15.76
N GLU A 591 -9.87 0.98 -16.74
CA GLU A 591 -10.32 -0.05 -17.69
C GLU A 591 -9.14 -0.59 -18.52
N MET A 592 -8.29 0.30 -19.04
CA MET A 592 -7.07 -0.06 -19.78
C MET A 592 -6.12 -0.87 -18.90
N SER A 593 -5.94 -0.48 -17.63
CA SER A 593 -5.11 -1.25 -16.69
C SER A 593 -5.66 -2.67 -16.45
N ALA A 594 -6.99 -2.85 -16.44
CA ALA A 594 -7.61 -4.17 -16.28
C ALA A 594 -7.44 -5.06 -17.51
N THR A 595 -7.44 -4.47 -18.71
CA THR A 595 -7.10 -5.20 -19.93
C THR A 595 -5.65 -5.68 -19.91
N ILE A 596 -4.70 -4.83 -19.49
CA ILE A 596 -3.28 -5.18 -19.38
C ILE A 596 -3.04 -6.24 -18.29
N TYR A 597 -3.83 -6.23 -17.21
CA TYR A 597 -3.73 -7.22 -16.13
C TYR A 597 -3.98 -8.66 -16.61
N LYS A 598 -4.65 -8.88 -17.75
CA LYS A 598 -4.84 -10.22 -18.35
C LYS A 598 -3.52 -10.96 -18.58
N ASP A 599 -2.45 -10.22 -18.89
CA ASP A 599 -1.13 -10.78 -19.19
C ASP A 599 -0.17 -10.71 -17.99
N TRP A 600 -0.66 -10.32 -16.80
CA TRP A 600 0.15 -10.24 -15.61
C TRP A 600 0.43 -11.64 -15.04
N VAL A 601 1.72 -11.91 -14.75
CA VAL A 601 2.19 -13.23 -14.29
C VAL A 601 3.08 -13.05 -13.07
N PHE A 602 2.66 -13.57 -11.92
CA PHE A 602 3.33 -13.36 -10.63
C PHE A 602 4.81 -13.80 -10.61
N PRO A 603 5.21 -15.01 -11.07
CA PRO A 603 6.62 -15.39 -11.09
C PRO A 603 7.52 -14.50 -11.96
N GLN A 604 6.94 -13.83 -12.97
CA GLN A 604 7.67 -12.94 -13.87
C GLN A 604 7.92 -11.56 -13.25
N GLN A 605 7.36 -11.26 -12.07
CA GLN A 605 7.66 -10.01 -11.35
C GLN A 605 9.01 -10.06 -10.64
N ALA A 606 9.61 -11.24 -10.49
CA ALA A 606 10.97 -11.37 -9.98
C ALA A 606 11.94 -10.71 -10.98
N LEU A 607 12.75 -9.75 -10.51
CA LEU A 607 13.64 -8.97 -11.36
C LEU A 607 14.48 -9.81 -12.36
N PRO A 608 15.10 -10.95 -11.99
CA PRO A 608 15.81 -11.78 -12.96
C PRO A 608 14.90 -12.34 -14.06
N ALA A 609 13.69 -12.79 -13.68
CA ALA A 609 12.72 -13.33 -14.62
C ALA A 609 12.15 -12.23 -15.54
N ASP A 610 11.87 -11.03 -15.00
CA ASP A 610 11.47 -9.87 -15.80
C ASP A 610 12.54 -9.49 -16.83
N LEU A 611 13.81 -9.38 -16.40
CA LEU A 611 14.91 -9.04 -17.29
C LEU A 611 15.10 -10.10 -18.38
N ILE A 612 14.97 -11.39 -18.07
CA ILE A 612 15.00 -12.48 -19.06
C ILE A 612 13.80 -12.37 -20.02
N LYS A 613 12.60 -12.09 -19.51
CA LYS A 613 11.39 -11.90 -20.33
C LYS A 613 11.54 -10.75 -21.32
N ARG A 614 12.25 -9.68 -20.94
CA ARG A 614 12.61 -8.55 -21.82
C ARG A 614 13.82 -8.83 -22.72
N ASN A 615 14.20 -10.11 -22.80
CA ASN A 615 15.31 -10.74 -23.52
C ASN A 615 16.74 -10.31 -23.12
N GLY A 616 16.86 -9.87 -21.86
CA GLY A 616 18.11 -9.54 -21.22
C GLY A 616 18.73 -8.24 -21.73
N CYS A 617 19.19 -7.43 -20.80
CA CYS A 617 20.11 -6.31 -21.00
C CYS A 617 21.54 -6.79 -21.37
N GLY A 618 21.70 -7.86 -22.15
CA GLY A 618 22.98 -8.57 -22.30
C GLY A 618 24.15 -7.73 -22.81
N GLY A 619 23.89 -6.70 -23.63
CA GLY A 619 24.88 -5.70 -24.03
C GLY A 619 24.90 -4.45 -23.13
N LEU A 620 23.80 -4.16 -22.42
CA LEU A 620 23.69 -3.00 -21.55
C LEU A 620 24.48 -3.25 -20.26
N LYS A 621 25.43 -2.35 -19.96
CA LYS A 621 26.05 -2.31 -18.63
C LYS A 621 24.92 -2.16 -17.59
N PRO A 622 24.88 -2.98 -16.52
CA PRO A 622 23.87 -2.83 -15.49
C PRO A 622 23.88 -1.40 -14.96
N THR A 623 22.77 -0.68 -15.10
CA THR A 623 22.66 0.68 -14.55
C THR A 623 22.78 0.64 -13.02
N THR A 624 23.04 1.80 -12.41
CA THR A 624 23.02 1.93 -10.94
C THR A 624 21.72 1.38 -10.34
N TRP A 625 20.58 1.59 -11.01
CA TRP A 625 19.30 1.00 -10.63
C TRP A 625 19.33 -0.53 -10.67
N HIS A 626 19.75 -1.14 -11.78
CA HIS A 626 19.85 -2.61 -11.89
C HIS A 626 20.76 -3.19 -10.81
N GLN A 627 21.96 -2.61 -10.61
CA GLN A 627 22.91 -3.06 -9.61
C GLN A 627 22.35 -2.94 -8.18
N ALA A 628 21.71 -1.82 -7.86
CA ALA A 628 21.06 -1.62 -6.56
C ALA A 628 19.91 -2.62 -6.34
N SER A 629 19.07 -2.84 -7.36
CA SER A 629 17.94 -3.77 -7.31
C SER A 629 18.40 -5.23 -7.18
N TYR A 630 19.44 -5.65 -7.91
CA TYR A 630 20.05 -6.98 -7.73
C TYR A 630 20.64 -7.16 -6.33
N ARG A 631 21.35 -6.14 -5.81
CA ARG A 631 21.88 -6.18 -4.43
C ARG A 631 20.74 -6.31 -3.42
N GLY A 632 19.72 -5.46 -3.52
CA GLY A 632 18.52 -5.50 -2.68
C GLY A 632 17.84 -6.87 -2.72
N LEU A 633 17.57 -7.39 -3.92
CA LEU A 633 16.97 -8.72 -4.08
C LEU A 633 17.84 -9.82 -3.48
N SER A 634 19.16 -9.78 -3.67
CA SER A 634 20.08 -10.78 -3.09
C SER A 634 20.09 -10.76 -1.56
N ILE A 635 19.91 -9.58 -0.96
CA ILE A 635 19.84 -9.40 0.49
C ILE A 635 18.50 -9.94 0.99
N CYS A 636 17.39 -9.54 0.36
CA CYS A 636 16.05 -10.02 0.71
C CYS A 636 15.93 -11.54 0.55
N SER A 637 16.45 -12.10 -0.54
CA SER A 637 16.40 -13.54 -0.83
C SER A 637 17.22 -14.35 0.17
N ARG A 638 18.44 -13.90 0.51
CA ARG A 638 19.25 -14.55 1.56
C ARG A 638 18.57 -14.48 2.91
N TRP A 639 18.12 -13.30 3.31
CA TRP A 639 17.45 -13.11 4.59
C TRP A 639 16.16 -13.94 4.71
N ALA A 640 15.33 -13.99 3.66
CA ALA A 640 14.15 -14.84 3.61
C ALA A 640 14.52 -16.33 3.63
N GLY A 641 15.54 -16.74 2.87
CA GLY A 641 16.04 -18.11 2.85
C GLY A 641 16.54 -18.58 4.21
N ASP A 642 17.36 -17.77 4.88
CA ASP A 642 17.88 -18.05 6.22
C ASP A 642 16.75 -18.18 7.25
N LEU A 643 15.75 -17.29 7.18
CA LEU A 643 14.59 -17.36 8.08
C LEU A 643 13.74 -18.62 7.85
N VAL A 644 13.50 -18.99 6.59
CA VAL A 644 12.75 -20.20 6.22
C VAL A 644 13.50 -21.46 6.63
N CYS A 645 14.83 -21.49 6.45
CA CYS A 645 15.68 -22.61 6.86
C CYS A 645 15.77 -22.74 8.39
N ASN A 646 15.94 -21.63 9.12
CA ASN A 646 15.99 -21.61 10.58
C ASN A 646 14.67 -22.06 11.25
N GLN A 647 13.56 -22.03 10.52
CA GLN A 647 12.25 -22.51 10.99
C GLN A 647 11.91 -23.91 10.46
N HIS A 648 12.87 -24.63 9.85
CA HIS A 648 12.66 -25.92 9.18
C HIS A 648 11.47 -25.92 8.19
N MET A 649 11.14 -24.76 7.63
CA MET A 649 10.00 -24.61 6.71
C MET A 649 10.36 -25.07 5.29
N GLY A 650 11.63 -25.16 4.92
CA GLY A 650 12.07 -25.48 3.56
C GLY A 650 11.48 -26.78 2.97
N GLU A 651 11.67 -27.92 3.64
CA GLU A 651 11.14 -29.22 3.16
C GLU A 651 9.62 -29.32 3.31
N ARG A 652 9.04 -28.69 4.34
CA ARG A 652 7.60 -28.74 4.63
C ARG A 652 6.77 -27.84 3.70
N LEU A 653 7.28 -26.67 3.31
CA LEU A 653 6.65 -25.80 2.31
C LEU A 653 6.64 -26.49 0.95
N LEU A 654 7.73 -27.20 0.61
CA LEU A 654 7.81 -28.01 -0.61
C LEU A 654 6.76 -29.15 -0.58
N GLN A 655 6.60 -29.85 0.54
CA GLN A 655 5.57 -30.88 0.69
C GLN A 655 4.14 -30.32 0.62
N LEU A 656 3.87 -29.17 1.23
CA LEU A 656 2.54 -28.53 1.18
C LEU A 656 2.18 -27.99 -0.22
N LEU A 657 3.18 -27.50 -0.97
CA LEU A 657 3.01 -27.09 -2.37
C LEU A 657 2.83 -28.30 -3.30
N LEU A 658 3.51 -29.42 -3.02
CA LEU A 658 3.37 -30.67 -3.78
C LEU A 658 2.08 -31.44 -3.45
N GLN A 659 1.47 -31.21 -2.29
CA GLN A 659 0.18 -31.82 -1.91
C GLN A 659 -1.05 -31.06 -2.44
N ASN A 660 -0.88 -29.80 -2.87
CA ASN A 660 -1.96 -28.97 -3.43
C ASN A 660 -1.70 -28.56 -4.89
N GLY A 661 -0.79 -29.25 -5.58
CA GLY A 661 -0.50 -29.08 -7.02
C GLY A 661 -1.30 -30.03 -7.89
#